data_AF-A0AAU8CP02-F1
#
_entry.id   AF-A0AAU8CP02-F1
#
_cell.length_a   1.000
_cell.length_b   1.000
_cell.length_c   1.000
_cell.angle_alpha   90.00
_cell.angle_beta   90.00
_cell.angle_gamma   90.00
#
_symmetry.space_group_name_H-M   'P 1'
#
loop_
_entity.id
_entity.type
_entity.pdbx_description
1 polymer ?
#
loop_
_entity_poly.entity_id
_entity_poly.type
_entity_poly.pdbx_seq_one_letter_code
_entity_poly.pdbx_strand_id
1 'polypeptide(L)'
;MRVEDRVAEFRRNVAADLYAPGDILDLESTFEAVDSYREEAAALSAAAAKRLDAERLATTLLSHPRLYKVLLDILSISAAISLEDGRSLPAPNSPPRDHSSAVAAASILIELGLPALLDGVTDVRRLLLILQISADAARRRFRVDAKIKRRIETALNNSIAAINSEGTWSLSISDSGSLPYQVRRYSEYVVSVNGHPRVAVASTFQTASGGRQSRELQTVYPNLNSALKTSGMSLMLIADGLAMRTMPERVLRQLFLGVPHTMTLRQMILGGMEDALRELAPPPPPPDVNAADLRRLIVGMLNDGVSARVEGLPVPEDRGKQALAQYASQPGEELLSLSPDGRELAWARSKLVSSFRRLAVFFESNSAIESALELFGALLIREDRDLSAVTAELRDDLVLSTPFTVLAQRALPTANELQDLSKIALQLSPESKVGILLVQDLIGPTAERIIRDAQTFLPVTLVVIGMQQCAGIASARQSPREALRELLLQQTDLRKLSPFVVRGATPSRVFFGREEEEASLLSTLPTNSVALLGGRRIGKTSLLRHCQTRLQSADLRPFFGDCQTVRTWEDFGQMAQRAWEVKLPTQFRPQHLFSLIERLDDGSGRSIVLLLDEIDQLLQWDAQRSNDEVPEAFFRACRSISQQGLAQFVFSGERTIASRMSDASSPHWNFCKPLMLQQLSKGAADALITQPFEALGVALPEKEGFADAAWHVSDGHPELLQLLGDKVVSVVNQRERTSASVNAADIYTVSGEFEYAEQYLETYWGQATKLEKIISILLISQPLSNAELHAKLIDIDKVVEPPRLRLALYMLELYGVIQRTNDGFMMKAHWFKEALEFYGGPDAAILPYLSGDLQ
;
A
#
# COMPACT_ATOMS: atom_id res chain seq x y z
N MET A 1 -16.75 -0.12 -49.53
CA MET A 1 -17.74 -0.27 -48.45
C MET A 1 -17.20 0.41 -47.19
N ARG A 2 -18.00 1.20 -46.45
CA ARG A 2 -17.50 1.85 -45.22
C ARG A 2 -17.26 0.79 -44.14
N VAL A 3 -16.34 1.05 -43.21
CA VAL A 3 -15.97 0.07 -42.16
C VAL A 3 -17.19 -0.33 -41.34
N GLU A 4 -18.11 0.61 -41.10
CA GLU A 4 -19.37 0.38 -40.40
C GLU A 4 -20.24 -0.69 -41.07
N ASP A 5 -20.37 -0.63 -42.40
CA ASP A 5 -21.18 -1.58 -43.18
C ASP A 5 -20.58 -2.99 -43.10
N ARG A 6 -19.24 -3.07 -43.14
CA ARG A 6 -18.48 -4.33 -43.04
C ARG A 6 -18.66 -4.98 -41.67
N VAL A 7 -18.61 -4.19 -40.59
CA VAL A 7 -18.83 -4.68 -39.22
C VAL A 7 -20.26 -5.16 -39.03
N ALA A 8 -21.25 -4.43 -39.58
CA ALA A 8 -22.65 -4.83 -39.53
C ALA A 8 -22.90 -6.15 -40.30
N GLU A 9 -22.32 -6.30 -41.48
CA GLU A 9 -22.41 -7.52 -42.28
C GLU A 9 -21.71 -8.71 -41.63
N PHE A 10 -20.53 -8.49 -41.05
CA PHE A 10 -19.79 -9.49 -40.27
C PHE A 10 -20.65 -10.03 -39.13
N ARG A 11 -21.23 -9.16 -38.30
CA ARG A 11 -22.09 -9.57 -37.16
C ARG A 11 -23.29 -10.42 -37.57
N ARG A 12 -23.92 -10.13 -38.72
CA ARG A 12 -25.05 -10.92 -39.23
C ARG A 12 -24.66 -12.34 -39.63
N ASN A 13 -23.40 -12.56 -39.97
CA ASN A 13 -22.89 -13.84 -40.47
C ASN A 13 -22.15 -14.68 -39.42
N VAL A 14 -21.91 -14.15 -38.21
CA VAL A 14 -21.32 -14.90 -37.09
C VAL A 14 -22.20 -16.08 -36.71
N ALA A 15 -21.63 -17.28 -36.59
CA ALA A 15 -22.32 -18.49 -36.17
C ALA A 15 -22.77 -18.38 -34.70
N ALA A 16 -23.99 -18.85 -34.41
CA ALA A 16 -24.53 -18.86 -33.05
C ALA A 16 -23.77 -19.85 -32.15
N ASP A 17 -23.49 -21.04 -32.69
CA ASP A 17 -22.66 -22.08 -32.05
C ASP A 17 -21.72 -22.70 -33.08
N LEU A 18 -20.48 -22.95 -32.65
CA LEU A 18 -19.45 -23.61 -33.47
C LEU A 18 -19.45 -25.14 -33.30
N TYR A 19 -20.18 -25.66 -32.31
CA TYR A 19 -20.16 -27.05 -31.90
C TYR A 19 -21.43 -27.80 -32.35
N ALA A 20 -21.27 -29.01 -32.87
CA ALA A 20 -22.36 -29.99 -32.98
C ALA A 20 -22.37 -30.92 -31.74
N PRO A 21 -23.48 -31.59 -31.41
CA PRO A 21 -23.55 -32.50 -30.27
C PRO A 21 -22.44 -33.59 -30.25
N GLY A 22 -22.11 -34.17 -31.40
CA GLY A 22 -21.01 -35.14 -31.53
C GLY A 22 -19.60 -34.54 -31.36
N ASP A 23 -19.45 -33.22 -31.43
CA ASP A 23 -18.19 -32.54 -31.12
C ASP A 23 -17.96 -32.40 -29.60
N ILE A 24 -19.04 -32.48 -28.80
CA ILE A 24 -19.00 -32.36 -27.33
C ILE A 24 -18.72 -33.71 -26.67
N LEU A 25 -19.28 -34.81 -27.17
CA LEU A 25 -19.02 -36.13 -26.61
C LEU A 25 -19.04 -37.19 -27.72
N ASP A 26 -17.91 -37.90 -27.85
CA ASP A 26 -17.81 -39.06 -28.74
C ASP A 26 -18.05 -40.32 -27.92
N LEU A 27 -19.33 -40.66 -27.78
CA LEU A 27 -19.77 -41.81 -26.99
C LEU A 27 -19.21 -43.13 -27.52
N GLU A 28 -19.07 -43.26 -28.85
CA GLU A 28 -18.57 -44.47 -29.49
C GLU A 28 -17.12 -44.76 -29.06
N SER A 29 -16.22 -43.78 -29.22
CA SER A 29 -14.82 -43.92 -28.76
C SER A 29 -14.70 -44.08 -27.24
N THR A 30 -15.61 -43.47 -26.47
CA THR A 30 -15.63 -43.58 -25.01
C THR A 30 -16.00 -45.01 -24.59
N PHE A 31 -17.00 -45.61 -25.23
CA PHE A 31 -17.39 -47.00 -24.97
C PHE A 31 -16.29 -47.98 -25.36
N GLU A 32 -15.64 -47.78 -26.51
CA GLU A 32 -14.48 -48.60 -26.92
C GLU A 32 -13.33 -48.51 -25.90
N ALA A 33 -13.04 -47.31 -25.39
CA ALA A 33 -12.02 -47.11 -24.36
C ALA A 33 -12.36 -47.84 -23.05
N VAL A 34 -13.61 -47.79 -22.59
CA VAL A 34 -14.08 -48.54 -21.41
C VAL A 34 -13.98 -50.04 -21.63
N ASP A 35 -14.34 -50.52 -22.82
CA ASP A 35 -14.23 -51.93 -23.19
C ASP A 35 -12.79 -52.45 -23.18
N SER A 36 -11.80 -51.59 -23.46
CA SER A 36 -10.38 -51.94 -23.38
C SER A 36 -9.85 -52.21 -21.96
N TYR A 37 -10.65 -51.93 -20.92
CA TYR A 37 -10.36 -52.19 -19.50
C TYR A 37 -11.26 -53.28 -18.91
N ARG A 38 -11.94 -54.06 -19.75
CA ARG A 38 -12.95 -55.04 -19.30
C ARG A 38 -12.39 -56.06 -18.31
N GLU A 39 -11.19 -56.58 -18.55
CA GLU A 39 -10.56 -57.58 -17.69
C GLU A 39 -10.14 -56.98 -16.34
N GLU A 40 -9.54 -55.79 -16.37
CA GLU A 40 -9.11 -55.07 -15.17
C GLU A 40 -10.31 -54.64 -14.30
N ALA A 41 -11.41 -54.20 -14.94
CA ALA A 41 -12.66 -53.87 -14.26
C ALA A 41 -13.28 -55.10 -13.58
N ALA A 42 -13.25 -56.26 -14.25
CA ALA A 42 -13.74 -57.51 -13.68
C ALA A 42 -12.87 -57.98 -12.50
N ALA A 43 -11.55 -57.88 -12.62
CA ALA A 43 -10.61 -58.22 -11.55
C ALA A 43 -10.78 -57.32 -10.31
N LEU A 44 -10.93 -56.00 -10.51
CA LEU A 44 -11.21 -55.07 -9.42
C LEU A 44 -12.57 -55.32 -8.77
N SER A 45 -13.61 -55.58 -9.57
CA SER A 45 -14.95 -55.91 -9.06
C SER A 45 -14.92 -57.18 -8.21
N ALA A 46 -14.19 -58.21 -8.65
CA ALA A 46 -14.02 -59.44 -7.90
C ALA A 46 -13.24 -59.24 -6.59
N ALA A 47 -12.22 -58.37 -6.59
CA ALA A 47 -11.48 -58.00 -5.39
C ALA A 47 -12.35 -57.21 -4.39
N ALA A 48 -13.19 -56.31 -4.89
CA ALA A 48 -14.09 -55.45 -4.12
C ALA A 48 -15.38 -56.15 -3.64
N ALA A 49 -15.77 -57.27 -4.25
CA ALA A 49 -16.92 -58.08 -3.80
C ALA A 49 -16.75 -58.66 -2.38
N LYS A 50 -15.52 -58.69 -1.87
CA LYS A 50 -15.18 -58.99 -0.47
C LYS A 50 -14.60 -57.72 0.16
N ARG A 51 -14.48 -57.66 1.49
CA ARG A 51 -13.79 -56.55 2.16
C ARG A 51 -12.41 -56.35 1.52
N LEU A 52 -12.21 -55.19 0.89
CA LEU A 52 -10.99 -54.84 0.18
C LEU A 52 -9.89 -54.56 1.23
N ASP A 53 -8.81 -55.33 1.18
CA ASP A 53 -7.63 -55.19 2.04
C ASP A 53 -6.37 -54.95 1.19
N ALA A 54 -5.30 -54.50 1.83
CA ALA A 54 -4.09 -54.08 1.14
C ALA A 54 -3.44 -55.23 0.34
N GLU A 55 -3.51 -56.46 0.86
CA GLU A 55 -2.93 -57.65 0.24
C GLU A 55 -3.66 -58.07 -1.05
N ARG A 56 -4.99 -58.08 -1.02
CA ARG A 56 -5.81 -58.40 -2.20
C ARG A 56 -5.68 -57.35 -3.27
N LEU A 57 -5.69 -56.07 -2.87
CA LEU A 57 -5.50 -54.97 -3.80
C LEU A 57 -4.09 -55.01 -4.41
N ALA A 58 -3.04 -55.26 -3.61
CA ALA A 58 -1.67 -55.42 -4.10
C ALA A 58 -1.54 -56.56 -5.13
N THR A 59 -2.14 -57.71 -4.85
CA THR A 59 -2.16 -58.86 -5.78
C THR A 59 -2.84 -58.47 -7.11
N THR A 60 -3.98 -57.78 -7.02
CA THR A 60 -4.74 -57.32 -8.21
C THR A 60 -3.94 -56.30 -9.02
N LEU A 61 -3.25 -55.36 -8.35
CA LEU A 61 -2.40 -54.37 -9.00
C LEU A 61 -1.20 -54.98 -9.72
N LEU A 62 -0.59 -56.04 -9.17
CA LEU A 62 0.52 -56.74 -9.81
C LEU A 62 0.05 -57.56 -11.03
N SER A 63 -1.11 -58.20 -10.95
CA SER A 63 -1.69 -58.95 -12.07
C SER A 63 -2.22 -58.04 -13.18
N HIS A 64 -2.73 -56.86 -12.82
CA HIS A 64 -3.28 -55.87 -13.74
C HIS A 64 -2.66 -54.48 -13.51
N PRO A 65 -1.39 -54.23 -13.91
CA PRO A 65 -0.69 -52.97 -13.63
C PRO A 65 -1.38 -51.71 -14.19
N ARG A 66 -2.15 -51.85 -15.27
CA ARG A 66 -2.94 -50.77 -15.86
C ARG A 66 -4.03 -50.24 -14.92
N LEU A 67 -4.49 -51.06 -13.98
CA LEU A 67 -5.50 -50.71 -13.00
C LEU A 67 -5.01 -49.66 -12.00
N TYR A 68 -3.70 -49.65 -11.71
CA TYR A 68 -3.11 -48.68 -10.81
C TYR A 68 -3.42 -47.23 -11.23
N LYS A 69 -3.18 -46.93 -12.50
CA LYS A 69 -3.48 -45.62 -13.08
C LYS A 69 -4.96 -45.28 -12.96
N VAL A 70 -5.83 -46.24 -13.29
CA VAL A 70 -7.29 -46.09 -13.18
C VAL A 70 -7.69 -45.72 -11.74
N LEU A 71 -7.15 -46.39 -10.73
CA LEU A 71 -7.47 -46.10 -9.33
C LEU A 71 -6.99 -44.72 -8.89
N LEU A 72 -5.82 -44.30 -9.37
CA LEU A 72 -5.35 -42.92 -9.15
C LEU A 72 -6.24 -41.89 -9.84
N ASP A 73 -6.69 -42.18 -11.07
CA ASP A 73 -7.61 -41.32 -11.81
C ASP A 73 -8.97 -41.22 -11.09
N ILE A 74 -9.48 -42.30 -10.49
CA ILE A 74 -10.70 -42.28 -9.63
C ILE A 74 -10.51 -41.30 -8.45
N LEU A 75 -9.33 -41.34 -7.81
CA LEU A 75 -9.00 -40.48 -6.68
C LEU A 75 -8.48 -39.09 -7.09
N SER A 76 -8.46 -38.76 -8.39
CA SER A 76 -7.92 -37.52 -8.93
C SER A 76 -6.45 -37.24 -8.58
N ILE A 77 -5.62 -38.29 -8.49
CA ILE A 77 -4.19 -38.21 -8.18
C ILE A 77 -3.36 -38.24 -9.47
N SER A 78 -2.73 -37.11 -9.82
CA SER A 78 -1.99 -36.97 -11.09
C SER A 78 -0.47 -37.07 -10.97
N ALA A 79 0.08 -37.19 -9.77
CA ALA A 79 1.52 -37.17 -9.50
C ALA A 79 1.91 -38.17 -8.40
N ALA A 80 3.21 -38.39 -8.22
CA ALA A 80 3.70 -39.16 -7.09
C ALA A 80 3.45 -38.40 -5.77
N ILE A 81 3.07 -39.12 -4.71
CA ILE A 81 2.82 -38.57 -3.39
C ILE A 81 3.79 -39.20 -2.39
N SER A 82 4.36 -38.39 -1.51
CA SER A 82 5.14 -38.86 -0.36
C SER A 82 4.44 -38.39 0.91
N LEU A 83 4.17 -39.32 1.82
CA LEU A 83 3.52 -39.05 3.10
C LEU A 83 4.57 -38.79 4.19
N GLU A 84 4.18 -38.11 5.27
CA GLU A 84 5.05 -37.79 6.41
C GLU A 84 5.64 -39.03 7.09
N ASP A 85 4.94 -40.16 7.02
CA ASP A 85 5.37 -41.45 7.55
C ASP A 85 6.40 -42.19 6.67
N GLY A 86 6.85 -41.55 5.58
CA GLY A 86 7.85 -42.08 4.66
C GLY A 86 7.29 -43.03 3.59
N ARG A 87 6.00 -43.37 3.62
CA ARG A 87 5.37 -44.13 2.53
C ARG A 87 5.18 -43.24 1.31
N SER A 88 5.21 -43.84 0.12
CA SER A 88 5.00 -43.11 -1.12
C SER A 88 4.09 -43.86 -2.09
N LEU A 89 3.33 -43.07 -2.84
CA LEU A 89 2.49 -43.50 -3.94
C LEU A 89 3.20 -43.14 -5.24
N PRO A 90 3.66 -44.12 -6.05
CA PRO A 90 4.31 -43.86 -7.33
C PRO A 90 3.44 -43.08 -8.32
N ALA A 91 4.06 -42.40 -9.28
CA ALA A 91 3.35 -41.67 -10.33
C ALA A 91 2.44 -42.60 -11.17
N PRO A 92 1.33 -42.11 -11.76
CA PRO A 92 0.35 -42.97 -12.46
C PRO A 92 0.91 -43.83 -13.60
N ASN A 93 1.97 -43.37 -14.26
CA ASN A 93 2.64 -44.11 -15.34
C ASN A 93 3.73 -45.06 -14.84
N SER A 94 3.89 -45.22 -13.53
CA SER A 94 4.92 -46.05 -12.88
C SER A 94 4.29 -46.92 -11.80
N PRO A 95 3.47 -47.92 -12.17
CA PRO A 95 2.81 -48.78 -11.21
C PRO A 95 3.84 -49.56 -10.35
N PRO A 96 3.48 -49.94 -9.12
CA PRO A 96 4.32 -50.78 -8.27
C PRO A 96 4.66 -52.09 -8.98
N ARG A 97 5.92 -52.52 -8.87
CA ARG A 97 6.47 -53.67 -9.65
C ARG A 97 6.79 -54.88 -8.79
N ASP A 98 6.88 -54.70 -7.49
CA ASP A 98 7.15 -55.76 -6.53
C ASP A 98 6.06 -55.77 -5.45
N HIS A 99 5.99 -56.88 -4.73
CA HIS A 99 4.92 -57.09 -3.75
C HIS A 99 4.97 -56.09 -2.58
N SER A 100 6.17 -55.72 -2.11
CA SER A 100 6.32 -54.76 -1.02
C SER A 100 5.82 -53.37 -1.43
N SER A 101 6.23 -52.89 -2.62
CA SER A 101 5.75 -51.60 -3.14
C SER A 101 4.26 -51.62 -3.46
N ALA A 102 3.72 -52.74 -3.94
CA ALA A 102 2.29 -52.90 -4.21
C ALA A 102 1.43 -52.86 -2.94
N VAL A 103 1.87 -53.51 -1.85
CA VAL A 103 1.20 -53.48 -0.54
C VAL A 103 1.25 -52.08 0.07
N ALA A 104 2.40 -51.40 -0.01
CA ALA A 104 2.52 -50.02 0.46
C ALA A 104 1.56 -49.08 -0.29
N ALA A 105 1.54 -49.14 -1.62
CA ALA A 105 0.62 -48.36 -2.44
C ALA A 105 -0.86 -48.70 -2.15
N ALA A 106 -1.19 -49.99 -2.03
CA ALA A 106 -2.54 -50.44 -1.72
C ALA A 106 -3.03 -49.96 -0.34
N SER A 107 -2.17 -49.95 0.67
CA SER A 107 -2.49 -49.41 2.01
C SER A 107 -2.84 -47.93 1.95
N ILE A 108 -2.05 -47.13 1.21
CA ILE A 108 -2.33 -45.70 1.02
C ILE A 108 -3.67 -45.51 0.30
N LEU A 109 -3.93 -46.24 -0.78
CA LEU A 109 -5.19 -46.13 -1.52
C LEU A 109 -6.40 -46.48 -0.65
N ILE A 110 -6.25 -47.45 0.25
CA ILE A 110 -7.29 -47.81 1.21
C ILE A 110 -7.54 -46.69 2.23
N GLU A 111 -6.47 -46.10 2.78
CA GLU A 111 -6.55 -44.97 3.71
C GLU A 111 -7.15 -43.72 3.06
N LEU A 112 -6.91 -43.50 1.76
CA LEU A 112 -7.51 -42.43 0.97
C LEU A 112 -9.00 -42.66 0.64
N GLY A 113 -9.60 -43.74 1.13
CA GLY A 113 -11.04 -43.97 1.04
C GLY A 113 -11.50 -44.82 -0.14
N LEU A 114 -10.59 -45.49 -0.86
CA LEU A 114 -10.95 -46.36 -1.99
C LEU A 114 -12.04 -47.42 -1.66
N PRO A 115 -12.07 -48.06 -0.48
CA PRO A 115 -13.12 -49.04 -0.15
C PRO A 115 -14.53 -48.43 -0.09
N ALA A 116 -14.66 -47.15 0.26
CA ALA A 116 -15.95 -46.47 0.27
C ALA A 116 -16.45 -46.19 -1.15
N LEU A 117 -15.54 -46.01 -2.11
CA LEU A 117 -15.87 -45.79 -3.53
C LEU A 117 -16.17 -47.09 -4.28
N LEU A 118 -15.70 -48.23 -3.77
CA LEU A 118 -15.85 -49.55 -4.38
C LEU A 118 -16.66 -50.49 -3.49
N ASP A 119 -17.69 -49.95 -2.81
CA ASP A 119 -18.61 -50.83 -2.08
C ASP A 119 -19.18 -51.89 -3.03
N GLY A 120 -19.55 -53.07 -2.51
CA GLY A 120 -19.92 -54.23 -3.35
C GLY A 120 -21.13 -54.03 -4.28
N VAL A 121 -21.77 -52.84 -4.28
CA VAL A 121 -22.90 -52.45 -5.14
C VAL A 121 -22.42 -51.60 -6.33
N THR A 122 -21.19 -51.09 -6.30
CA THR A 122 -20.66 -50.17 -7.29
C THR A 122 -20.29 -50.86 -8.61
N ASP A 123 -20.90 -50.42 -9.72
CA ASP A 123 -20.55 -50.87 -11.07
C ASP A 123 -19.25 -50.19 -11.54
N VAL A 124 -18.13 -50.91 -11.41
CA VAL A 124 -16.79 -50.44 -11.80
C VAL A 124 -16.74 -50.00 -13.27
N ARG A 125 -17.54 -50.60 -14.16
CA ARG A 125 -17.57 -50.20 -15.58
C ARG A 125 -18.24 -48.84 -15.77
N ARG A 126 -19.25 -48.50 -14.97
CA ARG A 126 -19.87 -47.15 -14.98
C ARG A 126 -18.93 -46.09 -14.41
N LEU A 127 -18.15 -46.41 -13.37
CA LEU A 127 -17.10 -45.51 -12.88
C LEU A 127 -16.04 -45.24 -13.94
N LEU A 128 -15.59 -46.28 -14.64
CA LEU A 128 -14.68 -46.15 -15.78
C LEU A 128 -15.27 -45.29 -16.90
N LEU A 129 -16.57 -45.44 -17.20
CA LEU A 129 -17.25 -44.60 -18.20
C LEU A 129 -17.20 -43.12 -17.82
N ILE A 130 -17.50 -42.78 -16.57
CA ILE A 130 -17.43 -41.39 -16.08
C ILE A 130 -16.00 -40.85 -16.21
N LEU A 131 -15.00 -41.65 -15.86
CA LEU A 131 -13.60 -41.27 -16.04
C LEU A 131 -13.21 -41.06 -17.50
N GLN A 132 -13.65 -41.92 -18.42
CA GLN A 132 -13.36 -41.74 -19.85
C GLN A 132 -14.08 -40.51 -20.43
N ILE A 133 -15.30 -40.20 -19.97
CA ILE A 133 -16.00 -38.94 -20.34
C ILE A 133 -15.21 -37.72 -19.84
N SER A 134 -14.68 -37.78 -18.63
CA SER A 134 -13.82 -36.73 -18.06
C SER A 134 -12.52 -36.58 -18.85
N ALA A 135 -11.87 -37.69 -19.21
CA ALA A 135 -10.66 -37.71 -20.03
C ALA A 135 -10.91 -37.18 -21.47
N ASP A 136 -12.07 -37.47 -22.07
CA ASP A 136 -12.47 -36.95 -23.38
C ASP A 136 -12.68 -35.42 -23.35
N ALA A 137 -12.98 -34.83 -22.19
CA ALA A 137 -13.21 -33.39 -22.07
C ALA A 137 -12.02 -32.56 -22.59
N ALA A 138 -10.78 -33.01 -22.36
CA ALA A 138 -9.59 -32.37 -22.91
C ALA A 138 -9.46 -32.52 -24.43
N ARG A 139 -10.06 -33.55 -25.04
CA ARG A 139 -10.01 -33.85 -26.48
C ARG A 139 -11.05 -33.08 -27.30
N ARG A 140 -12.15 -32.65 -26.68
CA ARG A 140 -13.25 -31.89 -27.33
C ARG A 140 -12.74 -30.69 -28.13
N ARG A 141 -11.87 -29.88 -27.53
CA ARG A 141 -11.29 -28.70 -28.18
C ARG A 141 -10.50 -29.07 -29.44
N PHE A 142 -9.65 -30.09 -29.36
CA PHE A 142 -8.82 -30.53 -30.49
C PHE A 142 -9.68 -31.10 -31.64
N ARG A 143 -10.77 -31.80 -31.34
CA ARG A 143 -11.70 -32.34 -32.34
C ARG A 143 -12.36 -31.21 -33.14
N VAL A 144 -12.79 -30.17 -32.44
CA VAL A 144 -13.43 -28.99 -33.06
C VAL A 144 -12.43 -28.18 -33.87
N ASP A 145 -11.26 -27.90 -33.31
CA ASP A 145 -10.18 -27.18 -33.99
C ASP A 145 -9.80 -27.90 -35.30
N ALA A 146 -9.69 -29.24 -35.29
CA ALA A 146 -9.40 -30.03 -36.48
C ALA A 146 -10.49 -29.95 -37.55
N LYS A 147 -11.77 -30.00 -37.16
CA LYS A 147 -12.92 -29.88 -38.07
C LYS A 147 -12.99 -28.51 -38.72
N ILE A 148 -12.75 -27.44 -37.95
CA ILE A 148 -12.72 -26.07 -38.45
C ILE A 148 -11.56 -25.88 -39.44
N LYS A 149 -10.35 -26.35 -39.09
CA LYS A 149 -9.19 -26.30 -39.99
C LYS A 149 -9.46 -26.96 -41.34
N ARG A 150 -10.05 -28.16 -41.35
CA ARG A 150 -10.44 -28.83 -42.60
C ARG A 150 -11.38 -27.99 -43.47
N ARG A 151 -12.33 -27.26 -42.85
CA ARG A 151 -13.25 -26.38 -43.60
C ARG A 151 -12.53 -25.20 -44.23
N ILE A 152 -11.59 -24.59 -43.50
CA ILE A 152 -10.75 -23.49 -44.00
C ILE A 152 -9.89 -23.99 -45.16
N GLU A 153 -9.22 -25.12 -44.99
CA GLU A 153 -8.38 -25.73 -46.03
C GLU A 153 -9.17 -26.05 -47.31
N THR A 154 -10.38 -26.60 -47.16
CA THR A 154 -11.25 -26.92 -48.30
C THR A 154 -11.66 -25.64 -49.04
N ALA A 155 -12.09 -24.60 -48.32
CA ALA A 155 -12.46 -23.32 -48.94
C ALA A 155 -11.27 -22.65 -49.63
N LEU A 156 -10.09 -22.73 -49.01
CA LEU A 156 -8.85 -22.16 -49.56
C LEU A 156 -8.45 -22.86 -50.86
N ASN A 157 -8.43 -24.20 -50.87
CA ASN A 157 -8.11 -24.98 -52.07
C ASN A 157 -9.10 -24.71 -53.20
N ASN A 158 -10.40 -24.63 -52.90
CA ASN A 158 -11.42 -24.31 -53.90
C ASN A 158 -11.23 -22.90 -54.48
N SER A 159 -10.95 -21.90 -53.63
CA SER A 159 -10.72 -20.52 -54.06
C SER A 159 -9.45 -20.39 -54.93
N ILE A 160 -8.37 -21.07 -54.54
CA ILE A 160 -7.12 -21.12 -55.32
C ILE A 160 -7.37 -21.76 -56.69
N ALA A 161 -8.10 -22.88 -56.74
CA ALA A 161 -8.42 -23.55 -57.99
C ALA A 161 -9.26 -22.67 -58.93
N ALA A 162 -10.23 -21.93 -58.39
CA ALA A 162 -11.04 -20.97 -59.15
C ALA A 162 -10.18 -19.85 -59.76
N ILE A 163 -9.34 -19.19 -58.95
CA ILE A 163 -8.48 -18.09 -59.42
C ILE A 163 -7.45 -18.58 -60.45
N ASN A 164 -6.85 -19.74 -60.23
CA ASN A 164 -5.87 -20.31 -61.17
C ASN A 164 -6.49 -20.66 -62.52
N SER A 165 -7.77 -21.06 -62.56
CA SER A 165 -8.46 -21.42 -63.79
C SER A 165 -8.65 -20.24 -64.76
N GLU A 166 -8.61 -19.01 -64.26
CA GLU A 166 -8.73 -17.78 -65.05
C GLU A 166 -7.39 -17.28 -65.62
N GLY A 167 -6.26 -17.87 -65.21
CA GLY A 167 -4.94 -17.60 -65.76
C GLY A 167 -4.31 -16.23 -65.41
N THR A 168 -4.92 -15.45 -64.51
CA THR A 168 -4.41 -14.12 -64.14
C THR A 168 -3.25 -14.18 -63.13
N TRP A 169 -3.29 -15.14 -62.21
CA TRP A 169 -2.28 -15.34 -61.16
C TRP A 169 -2.07 -16.83 -60.91
N SER A 170 -0.86 -17.24 -60.50
CA SER A 170 -0.58 -18.62 -60.09
C SER A 170 -0.49 -18.71 -58.57
N LEU A 171 -1.57 -19.16 -57.94
CA LEU A 171 -1.70 -19.31 -56.50
C LEU A 171 -1.39 -20.75 -56.05
N SER A 172 -0.67 -20.90 -54.95
CA SER A 172 -0.43 -22.19 -54.31
C SER A 172 -0.26 -22.05 -52.80
N ILE A 173 -0.61 -23.07 -52.03
CA ILE A 173 -0.29 -23.12 -50.59
C ILE A 173 1.20 -23.43 -50.44
N SER A 174 1.91 -22.62 -49.66
CA SER A 174 3.36 -22.73 -49.41
C SER A 174 3.66 -23.05 -47.94
N ASP A 175 4.88 -23.50 -47.66
CA ASP A 175 5.34 -23.71 -46.29
C ASP A 175 5.49 -22.37 -45.53
N SER A 176 4.99 -22.37 -44.29
CA SER A 176 5.13 -21.32 -43.30
C SER A 176 6.57 -21.11 -42.80
N GLY A 177 7.52 -21.99 -43.16
CA GLY A 177 8.92 -21.93 -42.73
C GLY A 177 9.67 -20.65 -43.06
N SER A 178 9.19 -19.87 -44.03
CA SER A 178 9.74 -18.56 -44.42
C SER A 178 9.18 -17.36 -43.62
N LEU A 179 8.16 -17.57 -42.79
CA LEU A 179 7.56 -16.51 -41.98
C LEU A 179 8.36 -16.23 -40.69
N PRO A 180 8.40 -14.97 -40.22
CA PRO A 180 8.94 -14.65 -38.89
C PRO A 180 8.28 -15.49 -37.79
N TYR A 181 9.05 -15.92 -36.78
CA TYR A 181 8.58 -16.80 -35.71
C TYR A 181 7.28 -16.30 -35.03
N GLN A 182 7.19 -15.00 -34.81
CA GLN A 182 6.03 -14.35 -34.19
C GLN A 182 4.76 -14.46 -35.05
N VAL A 183 4.92 -14.52 -36.38
CA VAL A 183 3.83 -14.61 -37.35
C VAL A 183 3.43 -16.07 -37.58
N ARG A 184 4.43 -16.95 -37.63
CA ARG A 184 4.27 -18.40 -37.82
C ARG A 184 3.37 -19.03 -36.75
N ARG A 185 3.39 -18.52 -35.53
CA ARG A 185 2.57 -19.03 -34.43
C ARG A 185 1.06 -18.86 -34.64
N TYR A 186 0.65 -17.84 -35.39
CA TYR A 186 -0.76 -17.47 -35.60
C TYR A 186 -1.25 -17.71 -37.02
N SER A 187 -0.35 -18.00 -37.96
CA SER A 187 -0.67 -18.24 -39.37
C SER A 187 -0.87 -19.74 -39.58
N GLU A 188 -2.06 -20.12 -40.04
CA GLU A 188 -2.41 -21.52 -40.30
C GLU A 188 -2.03 -21.94 -41.73
N TYR A 189 -2.18 -21.03 -42.69
CA TYR A 189 -1.85 -21.25 -44.09
C TYR A 189 -1.12 -20.05 -44.68
N VAL A 190 -0.27 -20.31 -45.67
CA VAL A 190 0.40 -19.26 -46.44
C VAL A 190 0.10 -19.50 -47.92
N VAL A 191 -0.42 -18.48 -48.59
CA VAL A 191 -0.68 -18.50 -50.02
C VAL A 191 0.43 -17.73 -50.72
N SER A 192 1.09 -18.41 -51.64
CA SER A 192 2.03 -17.81 -52.57
C SER A 192 1.34 -17.41 -53.86
N VAL A 193 1.73 -16.27 -54.41
CA VAL A 193 1.33 -15.80 -55.74
C VAL A 193 2.57 -15.75 -56.61
N ASN A 194 2.55 -16.48 -57.73
CA ASN A 194 3.68 -16.68 -58.64
C ASN A 194 4.96 -17.16 -57.91
N GLY A 195 4.80 -18.06 -56.93
CA GLY A 195 5.89 -18.62 -56.15
C GLY A 195 6.37 -17.79 -54.96
N HIS A 196 5.83 -16.59 -54.74
CA HIS A 196 6.20 -15.72 -53.61
C HIS A 196 5.10 -15.67 -52.54
N PRO A 197 5.42 -15.86 -51.24
CA PRO A 197 4.44 -15.72 -50.16
C PRO A 197 3.79 -14.34 -50.16
N ARG A 198 2.46 -14.29 -50.17
CA ARG A 198 1.71 -13.02 -50.22
C ARG A 198 0.62 -12.90 -49.17
N VAL A 199 -0.08 -13.98 -48.85
CA VAL A 199 -1.19 -13.95 -47.91
C VAL A 199 -0.95 -14.94 -46.81
N ALA A 200 -0.96 -14.48 -45.55
CA ALA A 200 -1.04 -15.35 -44.39
C ALA A 200 -2.51 -15.45 -43.95
N VAL A 201 -3.01 -16.66 -43.75
CA VAL A 201 -4.36 -16.92 -43.26
C VAL A 201 -4.28 -17.31 -41.79
N ALA A 202 -4.97 -16.57 -40.93
CA ALA A 202 -5.12 -16.86 -39.52
C ALA A 202 -6.60 -17.09 -39.19
N SER A 203 -6.87 -17.83 -38.12
CA SER A 203 -8.23 -18.01 -37.62
C SER A 203 -8.34 -17.77 -36.12
N THR A 204 -9.52 -17.34 -35.66
CA THR A 204 -9.82 -17.09 -34.26
C THR A 204 -11.30 -17.35 -33.96
N PHE A 205 -11.55 -18.09 -32.88
CA PHE A 205 -12.89 -18.52 -32.50
C PHE A 205 -13.15 -18.16 -31.04
N GLN A 206 -14.13 -17.29 -30.81
CA GLN A 206 -14.40 -16.75 -29.47
C GLN A 206 -15.77 -17.19 -28.99
N THR A 207 -15.78 -18.05 -27.97
CA THR A 207 -17.00 -18.59 -27.35
C THR A 207 -17.48 -17.77 -26.15
N ALA A 208 -16.59 -16.99 -25.51
CA ALA A 208 -16.92 -16.12 -24.38
C ALA A 208 -16.34 -14.70 -24.58
N SER A 209 -17.09 -13.69 -24.16
CA SER A 209 -16.65 -12.29 -24.19
C SER A 209 -15.91 -11.91 -22.90
N GLY A 210 -14.73 -11.31 -23.01
CA GLY A 210 -13.96 -10.82 -21.87
C GLY A 210 -12.87 -9.81 -22.27
N GLY A 211 -12.26 -9.18 -21.26
CA GLY A 211 -11.27 -8.11 -21.46
C GLY A 211 -9.98 -8.56 -22.15
N ARG A 212 -9.55 -9.81 -21.92
CA ARG A 212 -8.38 -10.40 -22.57
C ARG A 212 -8.62 -10.65 -24.06
N GLN A 213 -9.78 -11.22 -24.43
CA GLN A 213 -10.16 -11.44 -25.83
C GLN A 213 -10.29 -10.12 -26.60
N SER A 214 -10.86 -9.10 -25.95
CA SER A 214 -10.99 -7.76 -26.54
C SER A 214 -9.63 -7.13 -26.84
N ARG A 215 -8.66 -7.27 -25.92
CA ARG A 215 -7.28 -6.80 -26.14
C ARG A 215 -6.58 -7.55 -27.27
N GLU A 216 -6.77 -8.87 -27.36
CA GLU A 216 -6.18 -9.69 -28.42
C GLU A 216 -6.64 -9.24 -29.81
N LEU A 217 -7.94 -8.98 -30.00
CA LEU A 217 -8.49 -8.48 -31.27
C LEU A 217 -8.05 -7.06 -31.60
N GLN A 218 -7.85 -6.20 -30.59
CA GLN A 218 -7.40 -4.82 -30.78
C GLN A 218 -5.91 -4.68 -31.06
N THR A 219 -5.09 -5.66 -30.66
CA THR A 219 -3.63 -5.50 -30.65
C THR A 219 -2.91 -6.60 -31.40
N VAL A 220 -3.19 -7.87 -31.12
CA VAL A 220 -2.40 -9.00 -31.64
C VAL A 220 -2.55 -9.13 -33.15
N TYR A 221 -3.78 -9.23 -33.67
CA TYR A 221 -3.99 -9.37 -35.12
C TYR A 221 -3.65 -8.11 -35.93
N PRO A 222 -3.95 -6.87 -35.46
CA PRO A 222 -3.46 -5.66 -36.12
C PRO A 222 -1.93 -5.56 -36.16
N ASN A 223 -1.24 -5.89 -35.07
CA ASN A 223 0.22 -5.91 -35.03
C ASN A 223 0.80 -7.01 -35.93
N LEU A 224 0.15 -8.18 -35.96
CA LEU A 224 0.50 -9.29 -36.84
C LEU A 224 0.40 -8.88 -38.32
N ASN A 225 -0.69 -8.22 -38.72
CA ASN A 225 -0.85 -7.71 -40.07
C ASN A 225 0.19 -6.62 -40.40
N SER A 226 0.50 -5.74 -39.45
CA SER A 226 1.56 -4.74 -39.63
C SER A 226 2.94 -5.37 -39.84
N ALA A 227 3.25 -6.47 -39.12
CA ALA A 227 4.50 -7.20 -39.26
C ALA A 227 4.58 -8.01 -40.57
N LEU A 228 3.45 -8.46 -41.11
CA LEU A 228 3.39 -9.09 -42.43
C LEU A 228 3.58 -8.07 -43.56
N LYS A 229 3.00 -6.87 -43.41
CA LYS A 229 3.12 -5.79 -44.40
C LYS A 229 4.56 -5.35 -44.65
N THR A 230 5.43 -5.38 -43.64
CA THR A 230 6.86 -5.07 -43.82
C THR A 230 7.58 -6.04 -44.76
N SER A 231 7.03 -7.24 -44.95
CA SER A 231 7.55 -8.25 -45.88
C SER A 231 6.74 -8.32 -47.19
N GLY A 232 5.88 -7.33 -47.47
CA GLY A 232 5.03 -7.30 -48.66
C GLY A 232 3.92 -8.35 -48.65
N MET A 233 3.52 -8.83 -47.47
CA MET A 233 2.45 -9.79 -47.24
C MET A 233 1.25 -9.14 -46.54
N SER A 234 0.08 -9.76 -46.65
CA SER A 234 -1.13 -9.32 -45.95
C SER A 234 -1.75 -10.44 -45.11
N LEU A 235 -2.40 -10.08 -44.02
CA LEU A 235 -3.16 -10.99 -43.17
C LEU A 235 -4.62 -11.08 -43.63
N MET A 236 -5.09 -12.31 -43.84
CA MET A 236 -6.49 -12.66 -43.92
C MET A 236 -6.91 -13.32 -42.61
N LEU A 237 -7.97 -12.82 -41.96
CA LEU A 237 -8.41 -13.31 -40.66
C LEU A 237 -9.81 -13.91 -40.74
N ILE A 238 -9.93 -15.17 -40.35
CA ILE A 238 -11.20 -15.88 -40.21
C ILE A 238 -11.61 -15.81 -38.74
N ALA A 239 -12.60 -14.97 -38.43
CA ALA A 239 -13.05 -14.69 -37.07
C ALA A 239 -14.52 -15.09 -36.89
N ASP A 240 -14.82 -15.96 -35.92
CA ASP A 240 -16.18 -16.44 -35.68
C ASP A 240 -16.46 -16.78 -34.20
N GLY A 241 -17.71 -17.10 -33.87
CA GLY A 241 -18.16 -17.50 -32.53
C GLY A 241 -19.00 -16.44 -31.80
N LEU A 242 -19.81 -16.89 -30.84
CA LEU A 242 -20.84 -16.09 -30.17
C LEU A 242 -20.33 -14.75 -29.62
N ALA A 243 -19.12 -14.73 -29.06
CA ALA A 243 -18.54 -13.52 -28.50
C ALA A 243 -18.23 -12.46 -29.55
N MET A 244 -18.00 -12.83 -30.82
CA MET A 244 -17.81 -11.89 -31.93
C MET A 244 -19.11 -11.13 -32.24
N ARG A 245 -20.27 -11.76 -32.03
CA ARG A 245 -21.58 -11.15 -32.24
C ARG A 245 -21.86 -10.05 -31.21
N THR A 246 -21.48 -10.26 -29.96
CA THR A 246 -21.67 -9.33 -28.84
C THR A 246 -20.50 -8.37 -28.62
N MET A 247 -19.39 -8.55 -29.34
CA MET A 247 -18.18 -7.73 -29.21
C MET A 247 -18.47 -6.24 -29.41
N PRO A 248 -17.95 -5.32 -28.58
CA PRO A 248 -18.18 -3.89 -28.73
C PRO A 248 -17.80 -3.38 -30.12
N GLU A 249 -18.61 -2.48 -30.68
CA GLU A 249 -18.39 -2.00 -32.05
C GLU A 249 -17.03 -1.31 -32.22
N ARG A 250 -16.56 -0.60 -31.18
CA ARG A 250 -15.22 0.02 -31.15
C ARG A 250 -14.10 -1.01 -31.38
N VAL A 251 -14.22 -2.20 -30.78
CA VAL A 251 -13.24 -3.29 -30.91
C VAL A 251 -13.24 -3.81 -32.34
N LEU A 252 -14.42 -4.10 -32.90
CA LEU A 252 -14.54 -4.60 -34.27
C LEU A 252 -14.10 -3.56 -35.30
N ARG A 253 -14.42 -2.27 -35.10
CA ARG A 253 -13.92 -1.19 -35.95
C ARG A 253 -12.40 -1.15 -35.98
N GLN A 254 -11.75 -1.22 -34.81
CA GLN A 254 -10.29 -1.25 -34.73
C GLN A 254 -9.69 -2.49 -35.41
N LEU A 255 -10.32 -3.66 -35.23
CA LEU A 255 -9.91 -4.89 -35.92
C LEU A 255 -10.01 -4.76 -37.44
N PHE A 256 -11.13 -4.26 -37.97
CA PHE A 256 -11.34 -4.11 -39.42
C PHE A 256 -10.46 -3.01 -40.04
N LEU A 257 -10.08 -1.99 -39.27
CA LEU A 257 -9.07 -1.00 -39.68
C LEU A 257 -7.67 -1.61 -39.72
N GLY A 258 -7.32 -2.41 -38.71
CA GLY A 258 -6.01 -3.04 -38.59
C GLY A 258 -5.82 -4.24 -39.52
N VAL A 259 -6.87 -5.01 -39.78
CA VAL A 259 -6.90 -6.24 -40.59
C VAL A 259 -8.09 -6.18 -41.55
N PRO A 260 -7.91 -5.54 -42.72
CA PRO A 260 -9.01 -5.31 -43.64
C PRO A 260 -9.68 -6.60 -44.11
N HIS A 261 -8.97 -7.70 -44.35
CA HIS A 261 -9.57 -8.94 -44.86
C HIS A 261 -10.05 -9.88 -43.73
N THR A 262 -10.82 -9.32 -42.80
CA THR A 262 -11.48 -10.08 -41.73
C THR A 262 -12.86 -10.57 -42.19
N MET A 263 -13.17 -11.86 -42.01
CA MET A 263 -14.44 -12.47 -42.41
C MET A 263 -14.86 -13.62 -41.47
N THR A 264 -16.14 -13.98 -41.47
CA THR A 264 -16.67 -15.15 -40.75
C THR A 264 -16.48 -16.46 -41.54
N LEU A 265 -16.64 -17.63 -40.91
CA LEU A 265 -16.63 -18.91 -41.63
C LEU A 265 -17.73 -18.99 -42.69
N ARG A 266 -18.87 -18.36 -42.43
CA ARG A 266 -19.98 -18.31 -43.39
C ARG A 266 -19.63 -17.44 -44.60
N GLN A 267 -19.09 -16.24 -44.38
CA GLN A 267 -18.66 -15.36 -45.48
C GLN A 267 -17.54 -15.98 -46.31
N MET A 268 -16.60 -16.69 -45.66
CA MET A 268 -15.55 -17.45 -46.35
C MET A 268 -16.12 -18.46 -47.35
N ILE A 269 -17.13 -19.24 -46.94
CA ILE A 269 -17.78 -20.26 -47.78
C ILE A 269 -18.64 -19.63 -48.90
N LEU A 270 -19.20 -18.44 -48.66
CA LEU A 270 -20.03 -17.71 -49.62
C LEU A 270 -19.22 -16.88 -50.64
N GLY A 271 -17.93 -17.19 -50.84
CA GLY A 271 -17.07 -16.55 -51.83
C GLY A 271 -16.14 -15.45 -51.30
N GLY A 272 -16.29 -15.04 -50.04
CA GLY A 272 -15.47 -13.95 -49.47
C GLY A 272 -13.98 -14.23 -49.41
N MET A 273 -13.58 -15.51 -49.36
CA MET A 273 -12.17 -15.90 -49.43
C MET A 273 -11.57 -15.72 -50.82
N GLU A 274 -12.34 -16.04 -51.87
CA GLU A 274 -11.93 -15.86 -53.25
C GLU A 274 -11.77 -14.37 -53.58
N ASP A 275 -12.75 -13.55 -53.19
CA ASP A 275 -12.71 -12.08 -53.37
C ASP A 275 -11.48 -11.46 -52.70
N ALA A 276 -11.19 -11.85 -51.45
CA ALA A 276 -10.05 -11.33 -50.71
C ALA A 276 -8.71 -11.77 -51.31
N LEU A 277 -8.61 -13.00 -51.85
CA LEU A 277 -7.40 -13.45 -52.54
C LEU A 277 -7.18 -12.69 -53.85
N ARG A 278 -8.25 -12.37 -54.60
CA ARG A 278 -8.15 -11.56 -55.82
C ARG A 278 -7.66 -10.15 -55.54
N GLU A 279 -8.15 -9.52 -54.48
CA GLU A 279 -7.73 -8.18 -54.06
C GLU A 279 -6.26 -8.14 -53.62
N LEU A 280 -5.78 -9.21 -52.99
CA LEU A 280 -4.43 -9.31 -52.42
C LEU A 280 -3.36 -9.87 -53.38
N ALA A 281 -3.74 -10.38 -54.55
CA ALA A 281 -2.82 -10.96 -55.52
C ALA A 281 -1.82 -9.98 -56.18
N PRO A 282 -2.19 -8.72 -56.50
CA PRO A 282 -1.26 -7.75 -57.10
C PRO A 282 -0.12 -7.34 -56.14
N PRO A 283 1.10 -7.05 -56.63
CA PRO A 283 2.20 -6.58 -55.80
C PRO A 283 1.91 -5.18 -55.22
N PRO A 284 2.18 -4.93 -53.91
CA PRO A 284 2.00 -3.62 -53.32
C PRO A 284 3.03 -2.62 -53.88
N PRO A 285 2.71 -1.31 -53.92
CA PRO A 285 3.70 -0.27 -54.23
C PRO A 285 4.86 -0.31 -53.22
N PRO A 286 6.08 0.15 -53.60
CA PRO A 286 7.27 0.04 -52.74
C PRO A 286 7.07 0.76 -51.38
N PRO A 287 7.62 0.20 -50.27
CA PRO A 287 7.30 0.63 -48.92
C PRO A 287 8.02 1.92 -48.53
N ASP A 288 7.26 2.81 -47.92
CA ASP A 288 7.70 4.00 -47.22
C ASP A 288 8.10 3.59 -45.78
N VAL A 289 9.22 4.08 -45.21
CA VAL A 289 9.78 3.60 -43.92
C VAL A 289 8.73 3.58 -42.80
N ASN A 290 8.52 2.41 -42.16
CA ASN A 290 7.47 2.20 -41.16
C ASN A 290 7.78 2.95 -39.85
N ALA A 291 6.77 3.63 -39.28
CA ALA A 291 6.88 4.41 -38.04
C ALA A 291 7.35 3.59 -36.82
N ALA A 292 7.07 2.28 -36.80
CA ALA A 292 7.52 1.39 -35.73
C ALA A 292 9.06 1.21 -35.71
N ASP A 293 9.70 1.18 -36.89
CA ASP A 293 11.14 1.03 -37.00
C ASP A 293 11.86 2.32 -36.63
N LEU A 294 11.32 3.47 -37.06
CA LEU A 294 11.80 4.79 -36.61
C LEU A 294 11.73 4.92 -35.09
N ARG A 295 10.64 4.45 -34.46
CA ARG A 295 10.54 4.45 -33.00
C ARG A 295 11.64 3.62 -32.33
N ARG A 296 11.92 2.42 -32.83
CA ARG A 296 13.00 1.58 -32.28
C ARG A 296 14.37 2.24 -32.41
N LEU A 297 14.62 2.90 -33.54
CA LEU A 297 15.86 3.65 -33.75
C LEU A 297 15.98 4.83 -32.79
N ILE A 298 14.89 5.60 -32.59
CA ILE A 298 14.87 6.70 -31.62
C ILE A 298 15.19 6.19 -30.20
N VAL A 299 14.55 5.09 -29.78
CA VAL A 299 14.83 4.44 -28.47
C VAL A 299 16.28 3.99 -28.39
N GLY A 300 16.80 3.35 -29.44
CA GLY A 300 18.21 2.92 -29.50
C GLY A 300 19.17 4.10 -29.32
N MET A 301 18.95 5.19 -30.04
CA MET A 301 19.77 6.41 -29.93
C MET A 301 19.71 7.03 -28.53
N LEU A 302 18.53 7.07 -27.88
CA LEU A 302 18.37 7.57 -26.50
C LEU A 302 18.98 6.64 -25.43
N ASN A 303 19.09 5.35 -25.72
CA ASN A 303 19.72 4.38 -24.82
C ASN A 303 21.25 4.38 -24.97
N ASP A 304 21.76 4.48 -26.21
CA ASP A 304 23.19 4.49 -26.49
C ASP A 304 23.83 5.87 -26.20
N GLY A 305 23.05 6.95 -26.30
CA GLY A 305 23.48 8.33 -26.06
C GLY A 305 22.56 9.10 -25.11
N VAL A 306 22.66 10.43 -25.08
CA VAL A 306 21.74 11.30 -24.32
C VAL A 306 20.67 11.97 -25.18
N SER A 307 20.76 11.80 -26.50
CA SER A 307 19.83 12.38 -27.46
C SER A 307 19.72 11.53 -28.73
N ALA A 308 18.56 11.63 -29.38
CA ALA A 308 18.30 11.15 -30.72
C ALA A 308 18.24 12.33 -31.68
N ARG A 309 19.01 12.26 -32.77
CA ARG A 309 19.11 13.31 -33.79
C ARG A 309 18.57 12.84 -35.13
N VAL A 310 17.99 13.76 -35.90
CA VAL A 310 17.41 13.46 -37.21
C VAL A 310 18.44 12.86 -38.17
N GLU A 311 19.70 13.29 -38.11
CA GLU A 311 20.78 12.77 -38.97
C GLU A 311 21.07 11.29 -38.73
N GLY A 312 20.68 10.74 -37.57
CA GLY A 312 20.82 9.32 -37.24
C GLY A 312 19.65 8.46 -37.73
N LEU A 313 18.60 9.04 -38.31
CA LEU A 313 17.44 8.31 -38.81
C LEU A 313 17.57 8.07 -40.33
N PRO A 314 17.25 6.87 -40.85
CA PRO A 314 17.35 6.53 -42.26
C PRO A 314 16.15 7.07 -43.07
N VAL A 315 15.80 8.35 -42.88
CA VAL A 315 14.67 9.01 -43.52
C VAL A 315 14.99 10.48 -43.87
N PRO A 316 14.25 11.09 -44.82
CA PRO A 316 14.37 12.51 -45.10
C PRO A 316 14.14 13.37 -43.85
N GLU A 317 14.80 14.53 -43.79
CA GLU A 317 14.86 15.38 -42.59
C GLU A 317 13.46 15.74 -42.04
N ASP A 318 12.53 16.14 -42.91
CA ASP A 318 11.17 16.52 -42.50
C ASP A 318 10.42 15.35 -41.83
N ARG A 319 10.62 14.13 -42.32
CA ARG A 319 10.02 12.93 -41.75
C ARG A 319 10.72 12.52 -40.45
N GLY A 320 12.04 12.72 -40.36
CA GLY A 320 12.77 12.51 -39.12
C GLY A 320 12.32 13.46 -38.00
N LYS A 321 12.14 14.75 -38.31
CA LYS A 321 11.58 15.74 -37.38
C LYS A 321 10.19 15.35 -36.90
N GLN A 322 9.32 14.92 -37.82
CA GLN A 322 7.98 14.43 -37.49
C GLN A 322 8.04 13.19 -36.57
N ALA A 323 8.96 12.26 -36.83
CA ALA A 323 9.12 11.06 -36.00
C ALA A 323 9.59 11.39 -34.57
N LEU A 324 10.55 12.31 -34.41
CA LEU A 324 10.99 12.78 -33.09
C LEU A 324 9.86 13.50 -32.34
N ALA A 325 9.15 14.41 -33.01
CA ALA A 325 8.02 15.13 -32.41
C ALA A 325 6.89 14.17 -32.01
N GLN A 326 6.58 13.19 -32.87
CA GLN A 326 5.56 12.19 -32.58
C GLN A 326 5.96 11.33 -31.37
N TYR A 327 7.22 10.91 -31.27
CA TYR A 327 7.71 10.15 -30.12
C TYR A 327 7.65 10.98 -28.83
N ALA A 328 8.10 12.23 -28.86
CA ALA A 328 8.05 13.15 -27.71
C ALA A 328 6.62 13.44 -27.22
N SER A 329 5.64 13.43 -28.13
CA SER A 329 4.22 13.70 -27.81
C SER A 329 3.46 12.50 -27.27
N GLN A 330 4.01 11.29 -27.35
CA GLN A 330 3.33 10.09 -26.86
C GLN A 330 3.31 10.07 -25.31
N PRO A 331 2.21 9.60 -24.70
CA PRO A 331 2.21 9.33 -23.26
C PRO A 331 3.21 8.20 -22.97
N GLY A 332 4.27 8.56 -22.25
CA GLY A 332 5.35 7.67 -21.80
C GLY A 332 5.88 8.13 -20.44
N GLU A 333 6.64 7.25 -19.78
CA GLU A 333 7.28 7.52 -18.49
C GLU A 333 8.57 8.34 -18.65
N GLU A 334 9.04 8.57 -19.88
CA GLU A 334 10.26 9.31 -20.18
C GLU A 334 10.10 10.83 -20.08
N LEU A 335 11.09 11.51 -19.48
CA LEU A 335 11.19 12.97 -19.45
C LEU A 335 12.10 13.47 -20.57
N LEU A 336 11.50 13.84 -21.69
CA LEU A 336 12.19 14.24 -22.92
C LEU A 336 11.98 15.72 -23.25
N SER A 337 12.96 16.32 -23.93
CA SER A 337 12.93 17.69 -24.44
C SER A 337 13.28 17.67 -25.92
N LEU A 338 12.38 18.21 -26.75
CA LEU A 338 12.60 18.38 -28.19
C LEU A 338 13.20 19.76 -28.45
N SER A 339 14.25 19.84 -29.27
CA SER A 339 14.87 21.09 -29.66
C SER A 339 13.89 21.99 -30.44
N PRO A 340 14.06 23.33 -30.41
CA PRO A 340 13.15 24.26 -31.09
C PRO A 340 13.05 24.05 -32.61
N ASP A 341 14.10 23.53 -33.24
CA ASP A 341 14.16 23.21 -34.67
C ASP A 341 13.66 21.78 -35.01
N GLY A 342 13.25 21.02 -33.98
CA GLY A 342 12.76 19.65 -34.09
C GLY A 342 13.81 18.62 -34.49
N ARG A 343 15.10 18.98 -34.50
CA ARG A 343 16.19 18.13 -34.98
C ARG A 343 16.78 17.19 -33.93
N GLU A 344 16.58 17.49 -32.66
CA GLU A 344 17.16 16.73 -31.56
C GLU A 344 16.12 16.49 -30.46
N LEU A 345 15.99 15.23 -30.05
CA LEU A 345 15.21 14.83 -28.90
C LEU A 345 16.17 14.32 -27.82
N ALA A 346 16.21 14.97 -26.66
CA ALA A 346 17.14 14.63 -25.58
C ALA A 346 16.42 14.35 -24.28
N TRP A 347 17.08 13.65 -23.36
CA TRP A 347 16.64 13.61 -21.97
C TRP A 347 16.62 15.03 -21.39
N ALA A 348 15.54 15.43 -20.73
CA ALA A 348 15.47 16.77 -20.13
C ALA A 348 16.57 16.98 -19.09
N ARG A 349 16.96 15.91 -18.38
CA ARG A 349 18.10 15.87 -17.44
C ARG A 349 19.34 15.19 -18.06
N SER A 350 19.66 15.51 -19.32
CA SER A 350 20.73 14.85 -20.10
C SER A 350 22.09 14.79 -19.38
N LYS A 351 22.48 15.85 -18.67
CA LYS A 351 23.71 15.87 -17.86
C LYS A 351 23.71 14.78 -16.80
N LEU A 352 22.66 14.67 -15.99
CA LEU A 352 22.52 13.65 -14.95
C LEU A 352 22.45 12.25 -15.53
N VAL A 353 21.68 12.03 -16.60
CA VAL A 353 21.61 10.72 -17.27
C VAL A 353 23.00 10.28 -17.76
N SER A 354 23.77 11.19 -18.38
CA SER A 354 25.15 10.87 -18.79
C SER A 354 26.08 10.60 -17.62
N SER A 355 25.95 11.37 -16.53
CA SER A 355 26.79 11.21 -15.33
C SER A 355 26.57 9.84 -14.70
N PHE A 356 25.32 9.46 -14.42
CA PHE A 356 25.01 8.18 -13.79
C PHE A 356 25.34 6.97 -14.69
N ARG A 357 25.12 7.07 -16.02
CA ARG A 357 25.56 6.01 -16.95
C ARG A 357 27.08 5.86 -16.98
N ARG A 358 27.84 6.96 -16.90
CA ARG A 358 29.29 6.90 -16.77
C ARG A 358 29.70 6.28 -15.43
N LEU A 359 29.10 6.70 -14.32
CA LEU A 359 29.38 6.19 -12.98
C LEU A 359 29.03 4.70 -12.81
N ALA A 360 28.06 4.19 -13.57
CA ALA A 360 27.76 2.76 -13.63
C ALA A 360 28.93 1.95 -14.21
N VAL A 361 29.78 2.54 -15.06
CA VAL A 361 30.96 1.89 -15.67
C VAL A 361 32.25 2.25 -14.91
N PHE A 362 32.45 3.53 -14.62
CA PHE A 362 33.61 4.10 -13.95
C PHE A 362 33.16 4.83 -12.68
N PHE A 363 33.04 4.09 -11.59
CA PHE A 363 32.55 4.63 -10.33
C PHE A 363 33.57 5.52 -9.62
N GLU A 364 33.12 6.71 -9.22
CA GLU A 364 33.86 7.66 -8.39
C GLU A 364 32.90 8.22 -7.33
N SER A 365 33.26 8.07 -6.05
CA SER A 365 32.36 8.36 -4.94
C SER A 365 31.90 9.83 -4.91
N ASN A 366 32.81 10.79 -5.07
CA ASN A 366 32.47 12.22 -5.02
C ASN A 366 31.54 12.62 -6.16
N SER A 367 31.86 12.21 -7.39
CA SER A 367 31.03 12.44 -8.57
C SER A 367 29.64 11.80 -8.45
N ALA A 368 29.54 10.62 -7.80
CA ALA A 368 28.26 9.97 -7.52
C ALA A 368 27.42 10.76 -6.51
N ILE A 369 28.03 11.23 -5.43
CA ILE A 369 27.37 12.05 -4.40
C ILE A 369 26.89 13.36 -5.01
N GLU A 370 27.76 14.10 -5.71
CA GLU A 370 27.41 15.38 -6.34
C GLU A 370 26.22 15.22 -7.31
N SER A 371 26.27 14.19 -8.17
CA SER A 371 25.19 13.90 -9.12
C SER A 371 23.88 13.53 -8.40
N ALA A 372 23.94 12.81 -7.28
CA ALA A 372 22.77 12.45 -6.49
C ALA A 372 22.16 13.66 -5.75
N LEU A 373 22.99 14.54 -5.18
CA LEU A 373 22.50 15.78 -4.56
C LEU A 373 21.79 16.66 -5.59
N GLU A 374 22.35 16.81 -6.79
CA GLU A 374 21.70 17.52 -7.89
C GLU A 374 20.39 16.84 -8.34
N LEU A 375 20.38 15.51 -8.44
CA LEU A 375 19.19 14.74 -8.83
C LEU A 375 18.01 14.95 -7.88
N PHE A 376 18.24 14.90 -6.56
CA PHE A 376 17.19 15.04 -5.55
C PHE A 376 16.91 16.50 -5.15
N GLY A 377 17.77 17.44 -5.58
CA GLY A 377 17.72 18.84 -5.17
C GLY A 377 18.00 19.00 -3.67
N ALA A 378 19.00 18.27 -3.17
CA ALA A 378 19.45 18.33 -1.79
C ALA A 378 20.60 19.34 -1.63
N LEU A 379 20.58 20.09 -0.53
CA LEU A 379 21.60 21.10 -0.22
C LEU A 379 22.70 20.48 0.63
N LEU A 380 23.95 20.62 0.19
CA LEU A 380 25.12 20.20 0.95
C LEU A 380 25.28 21.06 2.22
N ILE A 381 25.39 20.42 3.38
CA ILE A 381 25.66 21.08 4.67
C ILE A 381 27.12 20.89 5.07
N ARG A 382 27.61 19.65 4.99
CA ARG A 382 28.97 19.28 5.40
C ARG A 382 29.51 18.17 4.53
N GLU A 383 30.79 18.25 4.20
CA GLU A 383 31.53 17.23 3.46
C GLU A 383 32.56 16.55 4.40
N ASP A 384 32.65 15.22 4.33
CA ASP A 384 33.70 14.43 4.97
C ASP A 384 34.41 13.58 3.90
N ARG A 385 35.55 14.09 3.43
CA ARG A 385 36.27 13.52 2.28
C ARG A 385 36.92 12.17 2.58
N ASP A 386 37.31 11.93 3.84
CA ASP A 386 37.98 10.70 4.24
C ASP A 386 37.04 9.50 4.21
N LEU A 387 35.75 9.76 4.47
CA LEU A 387 34.71 8.73 4.53
C LEU A 387 33.88 8.63 3.24
N SER A 388 34.17 9.44 2.21
CA SER A 388 33.32 9.57 1.02
C SER A 388 31.85 9.78 1.42
N ALA A 389 31.62 10.72 2.35
CA ALA A 389 30.34 10.94 2.98
C ALA A 389 30.02 12.44 3.00
N VAL A 390 28.74 12.77 2.86
CA VAL A 390 28.27 14.15 3.02
C VAL A 390 27.00 14.19 3.84
N THR A 391 26.81 15.26 4.60
CA THR A 391 25.53 15.60 5.22
C THR A 391 24.80 16.58 4.31
N ALA A 392 23.57 16.26 3.93
CA ALA A 392 22.74 17.07 3.05
C ALA A 392 21.32 17.20 3.59
N GLU A 393 20.57 18.20 3.12
CA GLU A 393 19.19 18.46 3.55
C GLU A 393 18.27 18.66 2.35
N LEU A 394 17.06 18.12 2.45
CA LEU A 394 15.97 18.39 1.52
C LEU A 394 15.01 19.40 2.17
N ARG A 395 15.04 20.64 1.70
CA ARG A 395 14.06 21.64 2.15
C ARG A 395 12.64 21.21 1.79
N ASP A 396 11.71 21.47 2.71
CA ASP A 396 10.28 21.24 2.59
C ASP A 396 9.89 19.76 2.36
N ASP A 397 10.70 18.80 2.82
CA ASP A 397 10.35 17.37 2.84
C ASP A 397 9.87 16.94 4.24
N LEU A 398 8.77 16.18 4.31
CA LEU A 398 8.17 15.73 5.58
C LEU A 398 8.83 14.46 6.15
N VAL A 399 9.54 13.68 5.32
CA VAL A 399 10.18 12.40 5.67
C VAL A 399 11.68 12.56 5.88
N LEU A 400 12.36 13.26 4.96
CA LEU A 400 13.79 13.61 5.04
C LEU A 400 13.96 15.06 5.51
N SER A 401 13.22 15.44 6.55
CA SER A 401 13.16 16.81 7.07
C SER A 401 14.39 17.20 7.90
N THR A 402 15.19 16.23 8.32
CA THR A 402 16.46 16.46 9.03
C THR A 402 17.64 16.23 8.09
N PRO A 403 18.75 16.95 8.29
CA PRO A 403 19.99 16.69 7.55
C PRO A 403 20.36 15.21 7.62
N PHE A 404 20.49 14.55 6.46
CA PHE A 404 20.79 13.12 6.33
C PHE A 404 22.15 12.89 5.68
N THR A 405 22.72 11.73 5.93
CA THR A 405 24.03 11.35 5.38
C THR A 405 23.87 10.67 4.03
N VAL A 406 24.64 11.09 3.02
CA VAL A 406 24.80 10.41 1.73
C VAL A 406 26.21 9.83 1.66
N LEU A 407 26.30 8.53 1.44
CA LEU A 407 27.51 7.72 1.35
C LEU A 407 27.64 7.16 -0.06
N ALA A 408 28.86 6.89 -0.51
CA ALA A 408 29.08 6.23 -1.80
C ALA A 408 30.19 5.17 -1.71
N GLN A 409 29.90 3.98 -2.23
CA GLN A 409 30.87 2.88 -2.31
C GLN A 409 30.73 2.12 -3.62
N ARG A 410 31.80 1.43 -4.01
CA ARG A 410 31.83 0.75 -5.31
C ARG A 410 30.95 -0.51 -5.34
N ALA A 411 31.08 -1.38 -4.35
CA ALA A 411 30.39 -2.67 -4.34
C ALA A 411 29.06 -2.63 -3.56
N LEU A 412 28.16 -3.58 -3.83
CA LEU A 412 27.03 -3.86 -2.95
C LEU A 412 27.49 -4.23 -1.52
N PRO A 413 26.91 -3.63 -0.46
CA PRO A 413 27.32 -3.91 0.91
C PRO A 413 26.78 -5.27 1.38
N THR A 414 27.56 -5.93 2.21
CA THR A 414 27.10 -7.01 3.08
C THR A 414 26.26 -6.47 4.25
N ALA A 415 25.53 -7.35 4.95
CA ALA A 415 24.74 -6.95 6.13
C ALA A 415 25.59 -6.32 7.24
N ASN A 416 26.83 -6.78 7.44
CA ASN A 416 27.75 -6.22 8.44
C ASN A 416 28.26 -4.83 8.01
N GLU A 417 28.59 -4.66 6.73
CA GLU A 417 29.02 -3.35 6.20
C GLU A 417 27.88 -2.33 6.26
N LEU A 418 26.63 -2.72 5.98
CA LEU A 418 25.46 -1.86 6.20
C LEU A 418 25.37 -1.41 7.66
N GLN A 419 25.65 -2.31 8.61
CA GLN A 419 25.64 -1.97 10.03
C GLN A 419 26.70 -0.92 10.38
N ASP A 420 27.92 -1.06 9.87
CA ASP A 420 28.98 -0.10 10.15
C ASP A 420 28.75 1.25 9.45
N LEU A 421 28.31 1.24 8.20
CA LEU A 421 27.92 2.46 7.47
C LEU A 421 26.76 3.19 8.15
N SER A 422 25.80 2.46 8.71
CA SER A 422 24.67 3.10 9.41
C SER A 422 25.08 3.76 10.73
N LYS A 423 26.12 3.25 11.42
CA LYS A 423 26.72 3.91 12.59
C LYS A 423 27.44 5.19 12.17
N ILE A 424 28.16 5.17 11.05
CA ILE A 424 28.80 6.37 10.48
C ILE A 424 27.73 7.41 10.12
N ALA A 425 26.66 6.99 9.46
CA ALA A 425 25.54 7.86 9.12
C ALA A 425 24.92 8.52 10.36
N LEU A 426 24.72 7.76 11.45
CA LEU A 426 24.23 8.27 12.74
C LEU A 426 25.22 9.24 13.38
N GLN A 427 26.52 8.97 13.32
CA GLN A 427 27.53 9.84 13.91
C GLN A 427 27.62 11.19 13.19
N LEU A 428 27.50 11.19 11.86
CA LEU A 428 27.54 12.40 11.04
C LEU A 428 26.22 13.18 11.12
N SER A 429 25.10 12.48 11.26
CA SER A 429 23.76 13.07 11.30
C SER A 429 22.91 12.44 12.43
N PRO A 430 23.14 12.81 13.71
CA PRO A 430 22.52 12.15 14.87
C PRO A 430 20.99 12.25 14.91
N GLU A 431 20.45 13.33 14.33
CA GLU A 431 19.02 13.60 14.29
C GLU A 431 18.32 12.96 13.07
N SER A 432 19.06 12.32 12.18
CA SER A 432 18.48 11.65 11.01
C SER A 432 18.22 10.17 11.27
N LYS A 433 17.02 9.73 10.92
CA LYS A 433 16.64 8.32 10.91
C LYS A 433 16.97 7.62 9.59
N VAL A 434 17.40 8.38 8.58
CA VAL A 434 17.66 7.88 7.23
C VAL A 434 19.01 8.37 6.72
N GLY A 435 19.67 7.56 5.92
CA GLY A 435 20.78 7.92 5.06
C GLY A 435 20.62 7.28 3.69
N ILE A 436 21.39 7.77 2.71
CA ILE A 436 21.43 7.23 1.35
C ILE A 436 22.80 6.60 1.11
N LEU A 437 22.82 5.39 0.57
CA LEU A 437 24.04 4.71 0.15
C LEU A 437 24.02 4.49 -1.37
N LEU A 438 24.94 5.12 -2.07
CA LEU A 438 25.10 5.02 -3.52
C LEU A 438 26.07 3.88 -3.85
N VAL A 439 25.67 2.99 -4.78
CA VAL A 439 26.49 1.85 -5.21
C VAL A 439 26.65 1.80 -6.74
N GLN A 440 27.77 1.26 -7.22
CA GLN A 440 27.97 1.06 -8.67
C GLN A 440 27.02 -0.01 -9.23
N ASP A 441 26.89 -1.11 -8.49
CA ASP A 441 26.28 -2.35 -8.96
C ASP A 441 24.76 -2.24 -9.17
N LEU A 442 24.24 -3.10 -10.06
CA LEU A 442 22.80 -3.33 -10.19
C LEU A 442 22.29 -4.09 -8.97
N ILE A 443 21.25 -3.56 -8.32
CA ILE A 443 20.61 -4.23 -7.20
C ILE A 443 19.61 -5.25 -7.75
N GLY A 444 19.96 -6.54 -7.66
CA GLY A 444 19.06 -7.64 -8.02
C GLY A 444 18.12 -8.05 -6.88
N PRO A 445 17.10 -8.89 -7.14
CA PRO A 445 16.09 -9.27 -6.14
C PRO A 445 16.67 -9.91 -4.88
N THR A 446 17.75 -10.67 -5.03
CA THR A 446 18.46 -11.31 -3.91
C THR A 446 19.16 -10.27 -3.01
N ALA A 447 19.81 -9.28 -3.62
CA ALA A 447 20.50 -8.22 -2.89
C ALA A 447 19.49 -7.30 -2.18
N GLU A 448 18.38 -6.96 -2.84
CA GLU A 448 17.27 -6.21 -2.22
C GLU A 448 16.75 -6.90 -0.96
N ARG A 449 16.59 -8.23 -0.99
CA ARG A 449 16.19 -9.01 0.18
C ARG A 449 17.18 -8.90 1.33
N ILE A 450 18.49 -9.01 1.06
CA ILE A 450 19.53 -8.89 2.09
C ILE A 450 19.54 -7.50 2.71
N ILE A 451 19.50 -6.45 1.86
CA ILE A 451 19.45 -5.06 2.29
C ILE A 451 18.24 -4.84 3.20
N ARG A 452 17.07 -5.32 2.77
CA ARG A 452 15.82 -5.20 3.51
C ARG A 452 15.87 -5.92 4.86
N ASP A 453 16.31 -7.17 4.88
CA ASP A 453 16.36 -7.97 6.10
C ASP A 453 17.35 -7.33 7.12
N ALA A 454 18.45 -6.74 6.63
CA ALA A 454 19.41 -6.01 7.45
C ALA A 454 18.85 -4.70 8.07
N GLN A 455 17.96 -3.97 7.36
CA GLN A 455 17.42 -2.69 7.85
C GLN A 455 16.82 -2.77 9.26
N THR A 456 16.23 -3.91 9.63
CA THR A 456 15.63 -4.15 10.95
C THR A 456 16.63 -3.89 12.09
N PHE A 457 17.92 -4.16 11.87
CA PHE A 457 18.96 -4.10 12.89
C PHE A 457 19.87 -2.85 12.78
N LEU A 458 19.66 -2.00 11.78
CA LEU A 458 20.47 -0.78 11.60
C LEU A 458 20.01 0.34 12.56
N PRO A 459 20.94 1.05 13.22
CA PRO A 459 20.66 2.28 13.97
C PRO A 459 19.96 3.37 13.14
N VAL A 460 20.36 3.49 11.87
CA VAL A 460 19.81 4.43 10.87
C VAL A 460 19.47 3.63 9.63
N THR A 461 18.31 3.89 9.03
CA THR A 461 17.94 3.26 7.77
C THR A 461 18.88 3.74 6.65
N LEU A 462 19.45 2.82 5.88
CA LEU A 462 20.26 3.16 4.71
C LEU A 462 19.55 2.75 3.43
N VAL A 463 19.03 3.72 2.67
CA VAL A 463 18.43 3.48 1.35
C VAL A 463 19.55 3.28 0.35
N VAL A 464 19.67 2.07 -0.21
CA VAL A 464 20.72 1.72 -1.16
C VAL A 464 20.23 1.97 -2.58
N ILE A 465 20.96 2.77 -3.36
CA ILE A 465 20.56 3.15 -4.73
C ILE A 465 21.72 2.87 -5.69
N GLY A 466 21.47 2.03 -6.70
CA GLY A 466 22.44 1.73 -7.75
C GLY A 466 22.53 2.82 -8.80
N MET A 467 23.70 2.99 -9.44
CA MET A 467 23.90 4.02 -10.48
C MET A 467 22.93 3.86 -11.66
N GLN A 468 22.56 2.62 -12.04
CA GLN A 468 21.55 2.41 -13.07
C GLN A 468 20.14 2.83 -12.62
N GLN A 469 19.79 2.65 -11.34
CA GLN A 469 18.53 3.16 -10.79
C GLN A 469 18.52 4.69 -10.79
N CYS A 470 19.62 5.35 -10.40
CA CYS A 470 19.74 6.81 -10.51
C CYS A 470 19.57 7.32 -11.95
N ALA A 471 20.13 6.61 -12.95
CA ALA A 471 19.94 6.94 -14.36
C ALA A 471 18.45 6.77 -14.79
N GLY A 472 17.77 5.74 -14.29
CA GLY A 472 16.33 5.55 -14.47
C GLY A 472 15.51 6.70 -13.89
N ILE A 473 15.78 7.08 -12.63
CA ILE A 473 15.12 8.22 -11.96
C ILE A 473 15.36 9.53 -12.71
N ALA A 474 16.60 9.75 -13.20
CA ALA A 474 16.94 10.95 -13.95
C ALA A 474 16.22 11.04 -15.31
N SER A 475 15.95 9.89 -15.95
CA SER A 475 15.28 9.79 -17.25
C SER A 475 13.75 9.71 -17.15
N ALA A 476 13.20 9.45 -15.95
CA ALA A 476 11.77 9.37 -15.71
C ALA A 476 11.09 10.74 -15.55
N ARG A 477 9.82 10.79 -15.93
CA ARG A 477 8.89 11.93 -15.79
C ARG A 477 8.42 12.14 -14.36
N GLN A 478 8.39 11.05 -13.57
CA GLN A 478 8.17 11.09 -12.13
C GLN A 478 9.18 12.02 -11.44
N SER A 479 8.78 12.67 -10.34
CA SER A 479 9.70 13.48 -9.55
C SER A 479 10.79 12.61 -8.92
N PRO A 480 12.08 12.99 -8.96
CA PRO A 480 13.15 12.24 -8.30
C PRO A 480 12.92 12.05 -6.80
N ARG A 481 12.25 13.01 -6.15
CA ARG A 481 11.88 12.92 -4.73
C ARG A 481 10.80 11.87 -4.49
N GLU A 482 9.83 11.72 -5.40
CA GLU A 482 8.82 10.66 -5.32
C GLU A 482 9.46 9.28 -5.49
N ALA A 483 10.34 9.13 -6.48
CA ALA A 483 11.08 7.88 -6.68
C ALA A 483 11.98 7.52 -5.48
N LEU A 484 12.61 8.51 -4.83
CA LEU A 484 13.37 8.29 -3.60
C LEU A 484 12.48 7.80 -2.45
N ARG A 485 11.28 8.36 -2.30
CA ARG A 485 10.31 7.90 -1.28
C ARG A 485 9.86 6.46 -1.54
N GLU A 486 9.61 6.10 -2.78
CA GLU A 486 9.28 4.73 -3.16
C GLU A 486 10.41 3.75 -2.83
N LEU A 487 11.66 4.10 -3.15
CA LEU A 487 12.83 3.28 -2.78
C LEU A 487 12.97 3.14 -1.26
N LEU A 488 12.74 4.23 -0.53
CA LEU A 488 12.76 4.25 0.93
C LEU A 488 11.67 3.34 1.51
N LEU A 489 10.44 3.38 1.00
CA LEU A 489 9.36 2.46 1.40
C LEU A 489 9.66 0.99 1.09
N GLN A 490 10.26 0.72 -0.07
CA GLN A 490 10.58 -0.64 -0.50
C GLN A 490 11.66 -1.30 0.36
N GLN A 491 12.66 -0.51 0.78
CA GLN A 491 13.81 -1.04 1.49
C GLN A 491 13.65 -0.99 3.02
N THR A 492 12.89 -0.03 3.56
CA THR A 492 12.90 0.27 5.00
C THR A 492 11.88 -0.52 5.81
N ASP A 493 12.19 -0.75 7.09
CA ASP A 493 11.20 -1.08 8.13
C ASP A 493 10.41 0.18 8.53
N LEU A 494 9.16 0.28 8.07
CA LEU A 494 8.31 1.47 8.24
C LEU A 494 8.10 1.85 9.71
N ARG A 495 8.22 0.88 10.64
CA ARG A 495 8.11 1.13 12.08
C ARG A 495 9.17 2.13 12.57
N LYS A 496 10.37 2.12 12.00
CA LYS A 496 11.44 3.08 12.35
C LYS A 496 11.15 4.48 11.82
N LEU A 497 10.44 4.55 10.71
CA LEU A 497 10.06 5.78 10.04
C LEU A 497 8.68 6.28 10.45
N SER A 498 8.03 5.63 11.42
CA SER A 498 6.72 6.04 11.91
C SER A 498 6.76 7.55 12.25
N PRO A 499 5.97 8.37 11.53
CA PRO A 499 5.91 9.80 11.76
C PRO A 499 5.05 10.13 12.99
N PHE A 500 4.34 9.13 13.53
CA PHE A 500 3.50 9.26 14.69
C PHE A 500 4.32 9.23 15.98
N VAL A 501 3.95 10.08 16.93
CA VAL A 501 4.66 10.26 18.20
C VAL A 501 3.79 9.72 19.32
N VAL A 502 4.04 8.47 19.71
CA VAL A 502 3.31 7.79 20.81
C VAL A 502 3.86 8.17 22.20
N ARG A 503 5.08 8.73 22.26
CA ARG A 503 5.70 9.14 23.53
C ARG A 503 6.44 10.47 23.40
N GLY A 504 6.19 11.37 24.34
CA GLY A 504 6.84 12.68 24.43
C GLY A 504 6.10 13.81 23.72
N ALA A 505 6.69 15.00 23.74
CA ALA A 505 6.10 16.17 23.10
C ALA A 505 6.18 16.07 21.57
N THR A 506 5.10 16.48 20.92
CA THR A 506 4.95 16.47 19.47
C THR A 506 5.86 17.54 18.85
N PRO A 507 6.74 17.20 17.90
CA PRO A 507 7.53 18.19 17.14
C PRO A 507 6.63 19.14 16.35
N SER A 508 7.08 20.39 16.11
CA SER A 508 6.29 21.42 15.43
C SER A 508 5.76 20.98 14.05
N ARG A 509 6.47 20.12 13.32
CA ARG A 509 6.08 19.62 11.99
C ARG A 509 4.85 18.69 11.99
N VAL A 510 4.52 18.10 13.14
CA VAL A 510 3.37 17.22 13.31
C VAL A 510 2.40 17.78 14.36
N PHE A 511 2.46 19.10 14.57
CA PHE A 511 1.56 19.85 15.43
C PHE A 511 0.37 20.35 14.61
N PHE A 512 -0.84 19.89 14.93
CA PHE A 512 -2.04 20.15 14.15
C PHE A 512 -3.16 20.72 15.04
N GLY A 513 -3.91 21.69 14.52
CA GLY A 513 -5.27 22.00 14.98
C GLY A 513 -5.38 22.74 16.30
N ARG A 514 -4.30 23.41 16.73
CA ARG A 514 -4.23 24.17 17.98
C ARG A 514 -3.98 25.66 17.74
N GLU A 515 -4.24 26.13 16.53
CA GLU A 515 -3.97 27.49 16.11
C GLU A 515 -4.86 28.50 16.84
N GLU A 516 -6.10 28.12 17.16
CA GLU A 516 -7.03 28.97 17.93
C GLU A 516 -6.60 29.10 19.39
N GLU A 517 -6.23 28.00 20.04
CA GLU A 517 -5.75 28.00 21.43
C GLU A 517 -4.40 28.74 21.54
N GLU A 518 -3.51 28.56 20.56
CA GLU A 518 -2.28 29.34 20.45
C GLU A 518 -2.57 30.84 20.32
N ALA A 519 -3.45 31.24 19.40
CA ALA A 519 -3.81 32.65 19.23
C ALA A 519 -4.45 33.25 20.48
N SER A 520 -5.30 32.48 21.18
CA SER A 520 -5.93 32.88 22.43
C SER A 520 -4.90 33.07 23.56
N LEU A 521 -3.92 32.16 23.67
CA LEU A 521 -2.81 32.26 24.60
C LEU A 521 -1.95 33.50 24.31
N LEU A 522 -1.51 33.68 23.06
CA LEU A 522 -0.66 34.79 22.63
C LEU A 522 -1.35 36.16 22.82
N SER A 523 -2.65 36.26 22.55
CA SER A 523 -3.42 37.52 22.71
C SER A 523 -3.73 37.84 24.18
N THR A 524 -3.79 36.83 25.05
CA THR A 524 -4.10 37.03 26.47
C THR A 524 -2.88 37.44 27.28
N LEU A 525 -1.72 36.85 26.99
CA LEU A 525 -0.51 37.00 27.78
C LEU A 525 -0.01 38.43 28.00
N PRO A 526 -0.18 39.39 27.07
CA PRO A 526 0.19 40.78 27.34
C PRO A 526 -0.56 41.41 28.52
N THR A 527 -1.73 40.87 28.90
CA THR A 527 -2.61 41.48 29.91
C THR A 527 -2.91 40.59 31.11
N ASN A 528 -2.89 39.26 30.94
CA ASN A 528 -3.30 38.32 31.97
C ASN A 528 -2.48 37.02 31.89
N SER A 529 -2.31 36.38 33.04
CA SER A 529 -1.76 35.02 33.12
C SER A 529 -2.81 33.99 32.66
N VAL A 530 -2.34 32.86 32.14
CA VAL A 530 -3.18 31.81 31.53
C VAL A 530 -3.00 30.50 32.30
N ALA A 531 -4.09 29.77 32.50
CA ALA A 531 -4.05 28.40 32.98
C ALA A 531 -4.48 27.47 31.85
N LEU A 532 -3.54 26.70 31.33
CA LEU A 532 -3.75 25.71 30.30
C LEU A 532 -4.24 24.40 30.95
N LEU A 533 -5.53 24.14 30.81
CA LEU A 533 -6.20 23.02 31.48
C LEU A 533 -6.53 21.94 30.46
N GLY A 534 -6.40 20.68 30.83
CA GLY A 534 -6.83 19.57 29.97
C GLY A 534 -6.35 18.22 30.47
N GLY A 535 -6.90 17.15 29.89
CA GLY A 535 -6.53 15.77 30.22
C GLY A 535 -5.07 15.42 29.94
N ARG A 536 -4.66 14.21 30.33
CA ARG A 536 -3.34 13.68 30.00
C ARG A 536 -3.18 13.53 28.49
N ARG A 537 -1.99 13.87 27.98
CA ARG A 537 -1.62 13.71 26.56
C ARG A 537 -2.56 14.39 25.55
N ILE A 538 -3.34 15.39 25.98
CA ILE A 538 -4.20 16.20 25.08
C ILE A 538 -3.41 17.22 24.24
N GLY A 539 -2.10 17.34 24.50
CA GLY A 539 -1.20 18.24 23.78
C GLY A 539 -0.78 19.51 24.53
N LYS A 540 -0.92 19.57 25.86
CA LYS A 540 -0.53 20.76 26.68
C LYS A 540 0.95 21.13 26.50
N THR A 541 1.85 20.18 26.77
CA THR A 541 3.30 20.36 26.61
C THR A 541 3.67 20.71 25.17
N SER A 542 3.06 20.04 24.18
CA SER A 542 3.30 20.31 22.76
C SER A 542 2.91 21.75 22.40
N LEU A 543 1.74 22.22 22.85
CA LEU A 543 1.30 23.61 22.65
C LEU A 543 2.24 24.60 23.34
N LEU A 544 2.65 24.36 24.59
CA LEU A 544 3.55 25.26 25.30
C LEU A 544 4.91 25.41 24.61
N ARG A 545 5.50 24.29 24.17
CA ARG A 545 6.76 24.30 23.42
C ARG A 545 6.63 25.04 22.10
N HIS A 546 5.52 24.82 21.38
CA HIS A 546 5.25 25.53 20.13
C HIS A 546 5.09 27.05 20.36
N CYS A 547 4.32 27.43 21.39
CA CYS A 547 4.10 28.83 21.76
C CYS A 547 5.41 29.52 22.16
N GLN A 548 6.35 28.83 22.81
CA GLN A 548 7.62 29.41 23.23
C GLN A 548 8.37 30.08 22.07
N THR A 549 8.47 29.42 20.91
CA THR A 549 9.14 29.97 19.73
C THR A 549 8.40 31.20 19.18
N ARG A 550 7.07 31.19 19.19
CA ARG A 550 6.26 32.33 18.71
C ARG A 550 6.27 33.51 19.67
N LEU A 551 6.29 33.26 20.98
CA LEU A 551 6.41 34.28 22.02
C LEU A 551 7.72 35.07 21.88
N GLN A 552 8.84 34.39 21.58
CA GLN A 552 10.12 35.06 21.27
C GLN A 552 10.00 35.99 20.06
N SER A 553 9.20 35.59 19.05
CA SER A 553 8.95 36.40 17.85
C SER A 553 8.00 37.58 18.09
N ALA A 554 7.21 37.52 19.17
CA ALA A 554 6.22 38.53 19.57
C ALA A 554 6.77 39.53 20.61
N ASP A 555 8.09 39.68 20.71
CA ASP A 555 8.80 40.59 21.63
C ASP A 555 8.56 40.30 23.13
N LEU A 556 8.16 39.07 23.46
CA LEU A 556 8.08 38.55 24.84
C LEU A 556 9.31 37.68 25.15
N ARG A 557 9.64 37.53 26.44
CA ARG A 557 10.76 36.69 26.90
C ARG A 557 10.23 35.45 27.63
N PRO A 558 9.95 34.35 26.90
CA PRO A 558 9.41 33.13 27.48
C PRO A 558 10.52 32.25 28.08
N PHE A 559 10.28 31.78 29.31
CA PHE A 559 11.13 30.81 30.00
C PHE A 559 10.32 29.56 30.31
N PHE A 560 10.72 28.43 29.74
CA PHE A 560 10.04 27.15 29.91
C PHE A 560 10.60 26.37 31.11
N GLY A 561 9.72 25.92 32.00
CA GLY A 561 10.06 25.11 33.17
C GLY A 561 9.20 23.84 33.22
N ASP A 562 9.84 22.68 33.12
CA ASP A 562 9.20 21.38 33.29
C ASP A 562 9.06 21.06 34.79
N CYS A 563 7.82 21.09 35.30
CA CYS A 563 7.52 20.86 36.70
C CYS A 563 7.06 19.42 36.99
N GLN A 564 7.19 18.48 36.04
CA GLN A 564 6.73 17.09 36.22
C GLN A 564 7.40 16.38 37.41
N THR A 565 8.64 16.78 37.74
CA THR A 565 9.40 16.26 38.89
C THR A 565 9.45 17.20 40.08
N VAL A 566 8.85 18.39 39.98
CA VAL A 566 8.88 19.43 41.01
C VAL A 566 7.78 19.17 42.03
N ARG A 567 8.18 18.84 43.26
CA ARG A 567 7.24 18.53 44.36
C ARG A 567 7.24 19.57 45.46
N THR A 568 8.34 20.31 45.60
CA THR A 568 8.53 21.31 46.66
C THR A 568 9.03 22.64 46.08
N TRP A 569 8.98 23.71 46.89
CA TRP A 569 9.57 24.99 46.49
C TRP A 569 11.08 24.89 46.20
N GLU A 570 11.82 24.05 46.93
CA GLU A 570 13.25 23.84 46.69
C GLU A 570 13.51 23.15 45.35
N ASP A 571 12.68 22.16 44.99
CA ASP A 571 12.75 21.52 43.68
C ASP A 571 12.48 22.53 42.55
N PHE A 572 11.51 23.44 42.75
CA PHE A 572 11.24 24.52 41.81
C PHE A 572 12.45 25.45 41.65
N GLY A 573 13.08 25.83 42.76
CA GLY A 573 14.31 26.63 42.73
C GLY A 573 15.44 25.95 41.99
N GLN A 574 15.65 24.65 42.20
CA GLN A 574 16.65 23.85 41.48
C GLN A 574 16.34 23.72 40.00
N MET A 575 15.06 23.52 39.63
CA MET A 575 14.61 23.51 38.25
C MET A 575 14.90 24.86 37.59
N ALA A 576 14.50 25.97 38.21
CA ALA A 576 14.74 27.31 37.70
C ALA A 576 16.23 27.63 37.52
N GLN A 577 17.09 27.25 38.48
CA GLN A 577 18.55 27.43 38.37
C GLN A 577 19.13 26.67 37.17
N ARG A 578 18.69 25.42 36.94
CA ARG A 578 19.19 24.58 35.84
C ARG A 578 18.63 24.99 34.49
N ALA A 579 17.33 25.21 34.40
CA ALA A 579 16.64 25.46 33.14
C ALA A 579 16.84 26.88 32.62
N TRP A 580 17.01 27.87 33.50
CA TRP A 580 17.11 29.28 33.14
C TRP A 580 18.48 29.90 33.48
N GLU A 581 19.44 29.08 33.90
CA GLU A 581 20.83 29.48 34.17
C GLU A 581 20.99 30.64 35.19
N VAL A 582 20.07 30.73 36.15
CA VAL A 582 20.07 31.76 37.20
C VAL A 582 20.63 31.26 38.53
N LYS A 583 21.18 32.16 39.33
CA LYS A 583 21.62 31.86 40.71
C LYS A 583 20.50 32.19 41.70
N LEU A 584 20.02 31.17 42.43
CA LEU A 584 18.98 31.30 43.48
C LEU A 584 19.48 30.75 44.82
N PRO A 585 18.85 31.09 45.96
CA PRO A 585 19.15 30.46 47.25
C PRO A 585 18.82 28.96 47.25
N THR A 586 19.63 28.15 47.94
CA THR A 586 19.40 26.69 48.06
C THR A 586 18.07 26.37 48.76
N GLN A 587 17.70 27.15 49.77
CA GLN A 587 16.38 27.09 50.41
C GLN A 587 15.43 28.05 49.70
N PHE A 588 14.92 27.64 48.55
CA PHE A 588 14.00 28.46 47.78
C PHE A 588 12.66 28.61 48.51
N ARG A 589 12.13 29.84 48.52
CA ARG A 589 10.86 30.23 49.16
C ARG A 589 10.10 31.13 48.18
N PRO A 590 8.75 31.18 48.21
CA PRO A 590 7.94 31.98 47.28
C PRO A 590 8.35 33.46 47.18
N GLN A 591 8.81 34.07 48.28
CA GLN A 591 9.33 35.44 48.27
C GLN A 591 10.54 35.66 47.34
N HIS A 592 11.30 34.59 47.04
CA HIS A 592 12.43 34.63 46.11
C HIS A 592 11.98 34.63 44.63
N LEU A 593 10.69 34.51 44.33
CA LEU A 593 10.19 34.65 42.96
C LEU A 593 10.44 36.07 42.42
N PHE A 594 10.34 37.11 43.26
CA PHE A 594 10.63 38.49 42.82
C PHE A 594 12.09 38.64 42.37
N SER A 595 13.03 38.13 43.17
CA SER A 595 14.46 38.18 42.82
C SER A 595 14.82 37.26 41.65
N LEU A 596 14.04 36.20 41.41
CA LEU A 596 14.13 35.42 40.18
C LEU A 596 13.75 36.28 38.97
N ILE A 597 12.60 36.98 39.00
CA ILE A 597 12.17 37.82 37.86
C ILE A 597 13.19 38.92 37.58
N GLU A 598 13.71 39.59 38.60
CA GLU A 598 14.77 40.60 38.46
C GLU A 598 16.04 40.04 37.79
N ARG A 599 16.39 38.77 38.06
CA ARG A 599 17.56 38.11 37.45
C ARG A 599 17.31 37.65 36.02
N LEU A 600 16.06 37.35 35.69
CA LEU A 600 15.67 36.98 34.34
C LEU A 600 15.61 38.22 33.45
N ASP A 601 15.27 39.39 34.00
CA ASP A 601 15.28 40.65 33.27
C ASP A 601 16.68 40.99 32.72
N ASP A 602 16.75 41.28 31.42
CA ASP A 602 17.97 41.68 30.72
C ASP A 602 18.00 43.18 30.42
N GLY A 603 17.01 43.94 30.91
CA GLY A 603 16.88 45.37 30.69
C GLY A 603 16.39 45.74 29.28
N SER A 604 15.96 44.77 28.47
CA SER A 604 15.41 45.00 27.12
C SER A 604 14.01 45.65 27.13
N GLY A 605 13.33 45.71 28.29
CA GLY A 605 11.96 46.20 28.41
C GLY A 605 10.88 45.22 27.93
N ARG A 606 11.28 44.02 27.48
CA ARG A 606 10.38 42.95 27.06
C ARG A 606 9.72 42.28 28.27
N SER A 607 8.42 42.00 28.17
CA SER A 607 7.70 41.33 29.26
C SER A 607 8.15 39.87 29.41
N ILE A 608 8.45 39.48 30.65
CA ILE A 608 8.84 38.12 31.01
C ILE A 608 7.61 37.23 31.07
N VAL A 609 7.69 36.05 30.48
CA VAL A 609 6.63 35.03 30.54
C VAL A 609 7.23 33.73 31.08
N LEU A 610 6.70 33.21 32.19
CA LEU A 610 7.09 31.91 32.73
C LEU A 610 6.09 30.85 32.29
N LEU A 611 6.54 29.89 31.46
CA LEU A 611 5.76 28.73 31.01
C LEU A 611 6.06 27.56 31.95
N LEU A 612 5.16 27.27 32.88
CA LEU A 612 5.32 26.24 33.91
C LEU A 612 4.44 25.04 33.58
N ASP A 613 5.06 23.98 33.08
CA ASP A 613 4.35 22.77 32.64
C ASP A 613 4.21 21.74 33.76
N GLU A 614 3.07 21.04 33.82
CA GLU A 614 2.77 20.00 34.82
C GLU A 614 2.94 20.45 36.30
N ILE A 615 2.40 21.63 36.65
CA ILE A 615 2.61 22.26 37.98
C ILE A 615 1.86 21.57 39.14
N ASP A 616 0.93 20.66 38.84
CA ASP A 616 -0.06 20.13 39.79
C ASP A 616 0.52 19.55 41.09
N GLN A 617 1.68 18.86 41.02
CA GLN A 617 2.34 18.27 42.20
C GLN A 617 2.79 19.34 43.19
N LEU A 618 3.38 20.44 42.69
CA LEU A 618 3.79 21.57 43.52
C LEU A 618 2.58 22.22 44.20
N LEU A 619 1.47 22.36 43.48
CA LEU A 619 0.25 23.00 44.01
C LEU A 619 -0.40 22.17 45.10
N GLN A 620 -0.44 20.85 44.88
CA GLN A 620 -1.00 19.93 45.84
C GLN A 620 -0.20 19.99 47.15
N TRP A 621 1.12 20.04 47.04
CA TRP A 621 2.01 20.19 48.19
C TRP A 621 1.89 21.56 48.88
N ASP A 622 1.86 22.65 48.11
CA ASP A 622 1.77 24.04 48.59
C ASP A 622 0.46 24.30 49.36
N ALA A 623 -0.62 23.64 48.94
CA ALA A 623 -1.92 23.77 49.58
C ALA A 623 -2.07 22.97 50.89
N GLN A 624 -1.24 21.94 51.12
CA GLN A 624 -1.32 21.07 52.28
C GLN A 624 -0.48 21.55 53.47
N ARG A 625 0.24 22.68 53.35
CA ARG A 625 1.04 23.22 54.46
C ARG A 625 0.18 23.89 55.53
N SER A 626 0.38 23.45 56.78
CA SER A 626 -0.26 23.98 57.99
C SER A 626 0.74 24.40 59.10
N ASN A 627 2.04 24.26 58.87
CA ASN A 627 3.08 24.62 59.84
C ASN A 627 3.57 26.06 59.57
N ASP A 628 3.06 27.04 60.33
CA ASP A 628 3.48 28.46 60.42
C ASP A 628 3.60 29.29 59.12
N GLU A 629 3.29 28.72 57.97
CA GLU A 629 3.39 29.38 56.66
C GLU A 629 2.01 29.53 56.00
N VAL A 630 1.84 30.57 55.19
CA VAL A 630 0.57 30.88 54.51
C VAL A 630 0.29 29.81 53.44
N PRO A 631 -0.87 29.14 53.44
CA PRO A 631 -1.24 28.20 52.38
C PRO A 631 -1.26 28.89 51.01
N GLU A 632 -0.85 28.15 49.99
CA GLU A 632 -0.80 28.62 48.59
C GLU A 632 0.16 29.82 48.39
N ALA A 633 1.24 29.90 49.19
CA ALA A 633 2.17 31.01 49.15
C ALA A 633 2.87 31.16 47.79
N PHE A 634 3.14 30.06 47.08
CA PHE A 634 3.73 30.11 45.74
C PHE A 634 2.83 30.88 44.76
N PHE A 635 1.53 30.54 44.74
CA PHE A 635 0.57 31.18 43.85
C PHE A 635 0.27 32.63 44.20
N ARG A 636 0.20 32.94 45.50
CA ARG A 636 0.05 34.32 45.97
C ARG A 636 1.20 35.20 45.48
N ALA A 637 2.43 34.68 45.49
CA ALA A 637 3.59 35.38 44.96
C ALA A 637 3.50 35.57 43.43
N CYS A 638 3.17 34.52 42.67
CA CYS A 638 2.95 34.63 41.22
C CYS A 638 1.88 35.68 40.87
N ARG A 639 0.75 35.67 41.59
CA ARG A 639 -0.33 36.65 41.39
C ARG A 639 0.13 38.08 41.65
N SER A 640 0.88 38.31 42.73
CA SER A 640 1.42 39.63 43.04
C SER A 640 2.37 40.13 41.94
N ILE A 641 3.25 39.26 41.43
CA ILE A 641 4.17 39.56 40.32
C ILE A 641 3.41 39.95 39.04
N SER A 642 2.36 39.20 38.70
CA SER A 642 1.52 39.48 37.52
C SER A 642 0.72 40.78 37.65
N GLN A 643 0.14 41.05 38.83
CA GLN A 643 -0.60 42.30 39.07
C GLN A 643 0.30 43.54 39.05
N GLN A 644 1.57 43.40 39.43
CA GLN A 644 2.58 44.46 39.32
C GLN A 644 3.14 44.62 37.89
N GLY A 645 2.73 43.77 36.94
CA GLY A 645 3.19 43.81 35.55
C GLY A 645 4.63 43.36 35.34
N LEU A 646 5.25 42.71 36.33
CA LEU A 646 6.66 42.29 36.29
C LEU A 646 6.88 41.04 35.41
N ALA A 647 5.96 40.08 35.48
CA ALA A 647 5.97 38.89 34.65
C ALA A 647 4.57 38.28 34.53
N GLN A 648 4.34 37.53 33.46
CA GLN A 648 3.11 36.77 33.24
C GLN A 648 3.39 35.27 33.29
N PHE A 649 2.38 34.49 33.67
CA PHE A 649 2.53 33.06 33.88
C PHE A 649 1.60 32.28 32.96
N VAL A 650 2.11 31.18 32.42
CA VAL A 650 1.30 30.11 31.86
C VAL A 650 1.48 28.88 32.72
N PHE A 651 0.42 28.44 33.38
CA PHE A 651 0.43 27.21 34.16
C PHE A 651 -0.26 26.10 33.37
N SER A 652 0.42 24.99 33.13
CA SER A 652 -0.21 23.77 32.61
C SER A 652 -0.37 22.75 33.73
N GLY A 653 -1.51 22.09 33.75
CA GLY A 653 -1.85 21.08 34.74
C GLY A 653 -3.12 20.35 34.37
N GLU A 654 -3.53 19.44 35.24
CA GLU A 654 -4.69 18.58 35.04
C GLU A 654 -5.74 18.91 36.09
N ARG A 655 -5.72 18.23 37.24
CA ARG A 655 -6.82 18.25 38.22
C ARG A 655 -6.62 19.31 39.30
N THR A 656 -5.41 19.46 39.82
CA THR A 656 -5.18 20.30 41.01
C THR A 656 -5.45 21.75 40.65
N ILE A 657 -4.82 22.27 39.60
CA ILE A 657 -5.06 23.64 39.14
C ILE A 657 -6.52 23.85 38.70
N ALA A 658 -7.14 22.89 37.99
CA ALA A 658 -8.52 23.01 37.53
C ALA A 658 -9.52 23.10 38.70
N SER A 659 -9.34 22.25 39.73
CA SER A 659 -10.18 22.27 40.93
C SER A 659 -10.04 23.59 41.70
N ARG A 660 -8.82 24.11 41.84
CA ARG A 660 -8.55 25.39 42.51
C ARG A 660 -9.15 26.57 41.77
N MET A 661 -9.11 26.55 40.43
CA MET A 661 -9.75 27.58 39.62
C MET A 661 -11.28 27.57 39.70
N SER A 662 -11.89 26.42 40.03
CA SER A 662 -13.33 26.32 40.25
C SER A 662 -13.78 26.71 41.67
N ASP A 663 -12.82 26.86 42.59
CA ASP A 663 -13.07 27.19 43.99
C ASP A 663 -12.95 28.70 44.23
N ALA A 664 -14.09 29.35 44.52
CA ALA A 664 -14.17 30.77 44.82
C ALA A 664 -13.35 31.22 46.05
N SER A 665 -12.98 30.29 46.94
CA SER A 665 -12.14 30.57 48.10
C SER A 665 -10.63 30.52 47.79
N SER A 666 -10.26 29.99 46.63
CA SER A 666 -8.88 29.84 46.23
C SER A 666 -8.29 31.15 45.68
N PRO A 667 -7.07 31.54 46.08
CA PRO A 667 -6.23 32.53 45.41
C PRO A 667 -6.18 32.47 43.88
N HIS A 668 -6.43 31.29 43.30
CA HIS A 668 -6.50 31.04 41.86
C HIS A 668 -7.77 31.60 41.19
N TRP A 669 -8.84 31.83 41.96
CA TRP A 669 -10.08 32.45 41.47
C TRP A 669 -9.78 33.86 40.94
N ASN A 670 -10.08 34.09 39.65
CA ASN A 670 -9.81 35.32 38.90
C ASN A 670 -8.33 35.74 38.76
N PHE A 671 -7.35 34.85 39.03
CA PHE A 671 -5.95 35.15 38.73
C PHE A 671 -5.59 34.83 37.27
N CYS A 672 -5.87 33.60 36.83
CA CYS A 672 -5.57 33.14 35.48
C CYS A 672 -6.84 33.05 34.64
N LYS A 673 -6.73 33.36 33.34
CA LYS A 673 -7.78 32.98 32.39
C LYS A 673 -7.66 31.49 32.08
N PRO A 674 -8.73 30.68 32.25
CA PRO A 674 -8.69 29.27 31.88
C PRO A 674 -8.71 29.13 30.35
N LEU A 675 -7.80 28.34 29.82
CA LEU A 675 -7.77 27.89 28.43
C LEU A 675 -7.86 26.36 28.45
N MET A 676 -9.05 25.83 28.10
CA MET A 676 -9.30 24.39 28.13
C MET A 676 -8.90 23.75 26.79
N LEU A 677 -8.00 22.78 26.86
CA LEU A 677 -7.66 21.91 25.74
C LEU A 677 -8.54 20.66 25.80
N GLN A 678 -9.38 20.50 24.78
CA GLN A 678 -10.17 19.31 24.52
C GLN A 678 -9.64 18.56 23.27
N GLN A 679 -10.36 17.56 22.78
CA GLN A 679 -10.02 16.86 21.53
C GLN A 679 -9.88 17.82 20.34
N LEU A 680 -9.19 17.36 19.30
CA LEU A 680 -9.03 18.11 18.06
C LEU A 680 -10.35 18.25 17.31
N SER A 681 -10.46 19.29 16.51
CA SER A 681 -11.53 19.38 15.51
C SER A 681 -11.41 18.25 14.49
N LYS A 682 -12.52 17.90 13.84
CA LYS A 682 -12.55 16.84 12.80
C LYS A 682 -11.49 17.06 11.72
N GLY A 683 -11.40 18.26 11.16
CA GLY A 683 -10.39 18.57 10.14
C GLY A 683 -8.95 18.44 10.63
N ALA A 684 -8.67 18.83 11.87
CA ALA A 684 -7.34 18.67 12.47
C ALA A 684 -7.00 17.20 12.77
N ALA A 685 -7.98 16.43 13.25
CA ALA A 685 -7.84 14.99 13.46
C ALA A 685 -7.58 14.26 12.14
N ASP A 686 -8.32 14.60 11.09
CA ASP A 686 -8.14 14.05 9.75
C ASP A 686 -6.75 14.37 9.21
N ALA A 687 -6.27 15.61 9.37
CA ALA A 687 -4.92 16.00 8.99
C ALA A 687 -3.85 15.22 9.77
N LEU A 688 -4.01 15.12 11.10
CA LEU A 688 -3.09 14.42 11.99
C LEU A 688 -2.94 12.95 11.62
N ILE A 689 -4.02 12.27 11.22
CA ILE A 689 -3.96 10.85 10.86
C ILE A 689 -3.56 10.63 9.39
N THR A 690 -3.99 11.48 8.45
CA THR A 690 -3.78 11.23 7.01
C THR A 690 -2.46 11.78 6.47
N GLN A 691 -2.09 13.02 6.80
CA GLN A 691 -0.90 13.66 6.22
C GLN A 691 0.40 12.88 6.50
N PRO A 692 0.59 12.26 7.68
CA PRO A 692 1.81 11.47 7.90
C PRO A 692 1.91 10.22 7.00
N PHE A 693 0.78 9.57 6.64
CA PHE A 693 0.79 8.47 5.66
C PHE A 693 1.08 8.97 4.24
N GLU A 694 0.47 10.09 3.83
CA GLU A 694 0.73 10.71 2.53
C GLU A 694 2.20 11.13 2.41
N ALA A 695 2.76 11.70 3.48
CA ALA A 695 4.17 12.06 3.56
C ALA A 695 5.08 10.85 3.36
N LEU A 696 4.77 9.73 4.02
CA LEU A 696 5.48 8.47 3.83
C LEU A 696 5.35 7.89 2.41
N GLY A 697 4.38 8.35 1.61
CA GLY A 697 4.08 7.77 0.29
C GLY A 697 3.15 6.54 0.37
N VAL A 698 2.46 6.34 1.49
CA VAL A 698 1.45 5.29 1.65
C VAL A 698 0.15 5.77 1.02
N ALA A 699 -0.40 4.98 0.09
CA ALA A 699 -1.61 5.37 -0.62
C ALA A 699 -2.86 5.32 0.28
N LEU A 700 -3.74 6.29 0.10
CA LEU A 700 -5.03 6.41 0.79
C LEU A 700 -6.17 6.48 -0.25
N PRO A 701 -6.56 5.35 -0.88
CA PRO A 701 -7.58 5.34 -1.94
C PRO A 701 -8.94 5.88 -1.48
N GLU A 702 -9.30 5.60 -0.21
CA GLU A 702 -10.53 6.03 0.44
C GLU A 702 -10.21 6.91 1.67
N LYS A 703 -9.51 8.02 1.43
CA LYS A 703 -9.02 8.93 2.48
C LYS A 703 -10.10 9.35 3.49
N GLU A 704 -11.28 9.73 3.00
CA GLU A 704 -12.41 10.15 3.84
C GLU A 704 -12.89 9.01 4.73
N GLY A 705 -13.12 7.83 4.17
CA GLY A 705 -13.53 6.65 4.94
C GLY A 705 -12.50 6.21 5.99
N PHE A 706 -11.21 6.31 5.67
CA PHE A 706 -10.12 6.06 6.62
C PHE A 706 -10.12 7.06 7.77
N ALA A 707 -10.25 8.36 7.47
CA ALA A 707 -10.28 9.42 8.47
C ALA A 707 -11.54 9.37 9.35
N ASP A 708 -12.69 9.01 8.77
CA ASP A 708 -13.95 8.79 9.50
C ASP A 708 -13.89 7.61 10.44
N ALA A 709 -13.29 6.49 10.00
CA ALA A 709 -13.05 5.35 10.89
C ALA A 709 -12.13 5.75 12.05
N ALA A 710 -11.02 6.46 11.78
CA ALA A 710 -10.10 6.93 12.82
C ALA A 710 -10.78 7.89 13.80
N TRP A 711 -11.62 8.79 13.31
CA TRP A 711 -12.43 9.68 14.15
C TRP A 711 -13.41 8.89 15.02
N HIS A 712 -14.13 7.93 14.44
CA HIS A 712 -15.14 7.15 15.16
C HIS A 712 -14.58 6.42 16.38
N VAL A 713 -13.35 5.92 16.30
CA VAL A 713 -12.71 5.16 17.39
C VAL A 713 -11.88 6.02 18.35
N SER A 714 -11.65 7.31 18.05
CA SER A 714 -10.78 8.19 18.85
C SER A 714 -11.44 9.48 19.35
N ASP A 715 -12.55 9.90 18.75
CA ASP A 715 -13.23 11.18 18.97
C ASP A 715 -12.30 12.40 18.82
N GLY A 716 -11.26 12.29 17.99
CA GLY A 716 -10.29 13.36 17.75
C GLY A 716 -9.23 13.49 18.85
N HIS A 717 -9.11 12.52 19.76
CA HIS A 717 -8.09 12.57 20.80
C HIS A 717 -6.67 12.40 20.20
N PRO A 718 -5.75 13.38 20.36
CA PRO A 718 -4.43 13.35 19.73
C PRO A 718 -3.63 12.08 20.02
N GLU A 719 -3.57 11.66 21.29
CA GLU A 719 -2.84 10.46 21.69
C GLU A 719 -3.35 9.19 20.98
N LEU A 720 -4.68 9.04 20.91
CA LEU A 720 -5.29 7.86 20.32
C LEU A 720 -5.09 7.84 18.80
N LEU A 721 -5.14 9.01 18.14
CA LEU A 721 -4.82 9.13 16.72
C LEU A 721 -3.35 8.80 16.44
N GLN A 722 -2.43 9.28 17.28
CA GLN A 722 -1.00 8.96 17.16
C GLN A 722 -0.74 7.46 17.37
N LEU A 723 -1.37 6.86 18.39
CA LEU A 723 -1.31 5.42 18.65
C LEU A 723 -1.89 4.59 17.49
N LEU A 724 -3.06 4.97 16.98
CA LEU A 724 -3.68 4.34 15.81
C LEU A 724 -2.75 4.39 14.61
N GLY A 725 -2.22 5.59 14.30
CA GLY A 725 -1.30 5.78 13.18
C GLY A 725 -0.07 4.88 13.30
N ASP A 726 0.57 4.84 14.46
CA ASP A 726 1.75 4.01 14.71
C ASP A 726 1.47 2.50 14.58
N LYS A 727 0.34 2.04 15.11
CA LYS A 727 -0.10 0.65 14.97
C LYS A 727 -0.47 0.30 13.53
N VAL A 728 -1.16 1.19 12.80
CA VAL A 728 -1.47 0.99 11.38
C VAL A 728 -0.20 0.95 10.54
N VAL A 729 0.81 1.79 10.81
CA VAL A 729 2.14 1.69 10.19
C VAL A 729 2.72 0.29 10.39
N SER A 730 2.59 -0.27 11.60
CA SER A 730 3.06 -1.62 11.92
C SER A 730 2.30 -2.71 11.15
N VAL A 731 1.00 -2.56 10.94
CA VAL A 731 0.18 -3.47 10.11
C VAL A 731 0.59 -3.39 8.63
N VAL A 732 0.75 -2.19 8.09
CA VAL A 732 1.18 -1.97 6.69
C VAL A 732 2.57 -2.56 6.45
N ASN A 733 3.46 -2.44 7.43
CA ASN A 733 4.82 -2.96 7.36
C ASN A 733 4.86 -4.49 7.15
N GLN A 734 3.80 -5.22 7.49
CA GLN A 734 3.69 -6.68 7.32
C GLN A 734 3.14 -7.11 5.95
N ARG A 735 2.65 -6.17 5.12
CA ARG A 735 2.07 -6.45 3.78
C ARG A 735 3.14 -6.42 2.68
N GLU A 736 2.81 -6.95 1.50
CA GLU A 736 3.66 -6.80 0.30
C GLU A 736 3.75 -5.32 -0.10
N ARG A 737 4.96 -4.75 -0.04
CA ARG A 737 5.21 -3.29 -0.03
C ARG A 737 5.27 -2.63 -1.40
N THR A 738 5.02 -3.36 -2.49
CA THR A 738 5.02 -2.81 -3.86
C THR A 738 3.83 -1.89 -4.13
N SER A 739 2.84 -1.84 -3.23
CA SER A 739 1.74 -0.86 -3.22
C SER A 739 1.16 -0.69 -1.80
N ALA A 740 1.95 -0.17 -0.87
CA ALA A 740 1.51 0.08 0.50
C ALA A 740 0.32 1.06 0.51
N SER A 741 -0.85 0.57 0.88
CA SER A 741 -2.06 1.37 1.04
C SER A 741 -2.73 1.08 2.37
N VAL A 742 -3.43 2.09 2.88
CA VAL A 742 -4.25 1.99 4.09
C VAL A 742 -5.72 2.28 3.79
N ASN A 743 -6.59 1.64 4.55
CA ASN A 743 -8.03 1.80 4.44
C ASN A 743 -8.72 1.68 5.82
N ALA A 744 -10.03 1.94 5.87
CA ALA A 744 -10.81 1.92 7.11
C ALA A 744 -10.72 0.57 7.87
N ALA A 745 -10.56 -0.56 7.19
CA ALA A 745 -10.43 -1.86 7.85
C ALA A 745 -9.14 -1.98 8.68
N ASP A 746 -8.10 -1.21 8.34
CA ASP A 746 -6.85 -1.17 9.10
C ASP A 746 -7.06 -0.51 10.46
N ILE A 747 -7.87 0.55 10.51
CA ILE A 747 -8.28 1.20 11.75
C ILE A 747 -9.06 0.21 12.61
N TYR A 748 -10.06 -0.47 12.04
CA TYR A 748 -10.88 -1.42 12.79
C TYR A 748 -10.12 -2.66 13.24
N THR A 749 -9.11 -3.08 12.48
CA THR A 749 -8.20 -4.18 12.89
C THR A 749 -7.45 -3.78 14.16
N VAL A 750 -6.87 -2.57 14.18
CA VAL A 750 -6.14 -2.06 15.34
C VAL A 750 -7.08 -1.79 16.53
N SER A 751 -8.22 -1.15 16.30
CA SER A 751 -9.16 -0.83 17.37
C SER A 751 -9.87 -2.07 17.93
N GLY A 752 -9.89 -3.17 17.19
CA GLY A 752 -10.41 -4.46 17.63
C GLY A 752 -9.48 -5.22 18.60
N GLU A 753 -8.26 -4.72 18.83
CA GLU A 753 -7.32 -5.33 19.79
C GLU A 753 -7.59 -4.87 21.22
N PHE A 754 -7.50 -5.79 22.18
CA PHE A 754 -7.64 -5.47 23.61
C PHE A 754 -6.69 -4.36 24.08
N GLU A 755 -5.44 -4.35 23.58
CA GLU A 755 -4.44 -3.33 23.92
C GLU A 755 -4.90 -1.92 23.53
N TYR A 756 -5.64 -1.77 22.43
CA TYR A 756 -6.20 -0.46 22.05
C TYR A 756 -7.31 -0.04 23.02
N ALA A 757 -8.21 -0.95 23.38
CA ALA A 757 -9.27 -0.70 24.36
C ALA A 757 -8.71 -0.29 25.73
N GLU A 758 -7.65 -0.97 26.18
CA GLU A 758 -6.94 -0.64 27.41
C GLU A 758 -6.36 0.78 27.36
N GLN A 759 -5.64 1.13 26.29
CA GLN A 759 -5.07 2.48 26.12
C GLN A 759 -6.13 3.57 25.96
N TYR A 760 -7.26 3.27 25.29
CA TYR A 760 -8.40 4.17 25.17
C TYR A 760 -8.98 4.52 26.55
N LEU A 761 -9.26 3.51 27.37
CA LEU A 761 -9.77 3.73 28.73
C LEU A 761 -8.72 4.38 29.62
N GLU A 762 -7.44 4.01 29.54
CA GLU A 762 -6.37 4.69 30.29
C GLU A 762 -6.30 6.19 29.93
N THR A 763 -6.53 6.54 28.66
CA THR A 763 -6.52 7.92 28.19
C THR A 763 -7.68 8.74 28.77
N TYR A 764 -8.91 8.23 28.69
CA TYR A 764 -10.11 8.95 29.15
C TYR A 764 -10.39 8.85 30.66
N TRP A 765 -10.07 7.70 31.28
CA TRP A 765 -10.29 7.44 32.71
C TRP A 765 -9.03 7.60 33.57
N GLY A 766 -7.86 7.91 33.00
CA GLY A 766 -6.56 7.83 33.67
C GLY A 766 -6.53 8.26 35.14
N GLN A 767 -6.92 9.50 35.44
CA GLN A 767 -7.03 10.01 36.82
C GLN A 767 -8.49 10.15 37.32
N ALA A 768 -9.45 9.54 36.63
CA ALA A 768 -10.86 9.66 37.00
C ALA A 768 -11.12 9.03 38.37
N THR A 769 -11.81 9.77 39.25
CA THR A 769 -12.25 9.26 40.55
C THR A 769 -13.30 8.16 40.40
N LYS A 770 -13.53 7.36 41.45
CA LYS A 770 -14.61 6.35 41.43
C LYS A 770 -15.96 6.96 41.03
N LEU A 771 -16.25 8.16 41.54
CA LEU A 771 -17.48 8.89 41.21
C LEU A 771 -17.52 9.27 39.72
N GLU A 772 -16.43 9.80 39.16
CA GLU A 772 -16.35 10.17 37.74
C GLU A 772 -16.54 8.96 36.83
N LYS A 773 -15.94 7.82 37.19
CA LYS A 773 -16.13 6.56 36.46
C LYS A 773 -17.59 6.11 36.50
N ILE A 774 -18.23 6.10 37.67
CA ILE A 774 -19.66 5.77 37.81
C ILE A 774 -20.51 6.70 36.94
N ILE A 775 -20.31 8.02 37.02
CA ILE A 775 -21.08 9.01 36.25
C ILE A 775 -20.91 8.77 34.74
N SER A 776 -19.67 8.55 34.27
CA SER A 776 -19.42 8.26 32.86
C SER A 776 -20.18 7.01 32.38
N ILE A 777 -20.22 5.93 33.17
CA ILE A 777 -20.97 4.72 32.83
C ILE A 777 -22.49 4.99 32.78
N LEU A 778 -23.03 5.74 33.75
CA LEU A 778 -24.46 6.07 33.78
C LEU A 778 -24.90 6.89 32.55
N LEU A 779 -24.00 7.69 31.98
CA LEU A 779 -24.26 8.54 30.81
C LEU A 779 -24.10 7.82 29.47
N ILE A 780 -23.63 6.56 29.43
CA ILE A 780 -23.50 5.77 28.19
C ILE A 780 -24.87 5.52 27.53
N SER A 781 -25.91 5.29 28.34
CA SER A 781 -27.20 4.83 27.83
C SER A 781 -28.08 5.95 27.31
N GLN A 782 -28.04 7.12 27.95
CA GLN A 782 -28.88 8.26 27.59
C GLN A 782 -28.35 9.56 28.21
N PRO A 783 -28.70 10.73 27.64
CA PRO A 783 -28.50 12.01 28.31
C PRO A 783 -29.23 12.08 29.65
N LEU A 784 -28.63 12.72 30.65
CA LEU A 784 -29.22 12.87 31.97
C LEU A 784 -29.05 14.30 32.50
N SER A 785 -30.10 14.85 33.09
CA SER A 785 -30.03 16.10 33.84
C SER A 785 -29.33 15.93 35.20
N ASN A 786 -28.95 17.03 35.85
CA ASN A 786 -28.38 17.01 37.20
C ASN A 786 -29.29 16.30 38.22
N ALA A 787 -30.61 16.49 38.11
CA ALA A 787 -31.58 15.89 39.03
C ALA A 787 -31.67 14.38 38.82
N GLU A 788 -31.70 13.92 37.57
CA GLU A 788 -31.76 12.50 37.22
C GLU A 788 -30.45 11.76 37.57
N LEU A 789 -29.30 12.40 37.35
CA LEU A 789 -28.00 11.87 37.79
C LEU A 789 -27.98 11.69 39.31
N HIS A 790 -28.43 12.70 40.05
CA HIS A 790 -28.49 12.61 41.51
C HIS A 790 -29.45 11.51 41.98
N ALA A 791 -30.60 11.35 41.33
CA ALA A 791 -31.55 10.26 41.62
C ALA A 791 -30.93 8.88 41.35
N LYS A 792 -30.30 8.69 40.18
CA LYS A 792 -29.61 7.43 39.84
C LYS A 792 -28.45 7.09 40.78
N LEU A 793 -27.72 8.10 41.27
CA LEU A 793 -26.67 7.90 42.27
C LEU A 793 -27.24 7.45 43.63
N ILE A 794 -28.40 7.99 44.03
CA ILE A 794 -29.12 7.52 45.23
C ILE A 794 -29.58 6.07 45.05
N ASP A 795 -30.11 5.71 43.87
CA ASP A 795 -30.62 4.37 43.59
C ASP A 795 -29.53 3.28 43.69
N ILE A 796 -28.26 3.64 43.48
CA ILE A 796 -27.09 2.75 43.64
C ILE A 796 -26.39 2.92 45.00
N ASP A 797 -27.09 3.46 45.99
CA ASP A 797 -26.66 3.67 47.38
C ASP A 797 -25.40 4.56 47.51
N LYS A 798 -25.29 5.58 46.64
CA LYS A 798 -24.21 6.58 46.65
C LYS A 798 -24.77 7.98 46.92
N VAL A 799 -24.71 8.42 48.18
CA VAL A 799 -25.02 9.81 48.54
C VAL A 799 -23.81 10.69 48.19
N VAL A 800 -24.02 11.68 47.32
CA VAL A 800 -22.97 12.59 46.84
C VAL A 800 -23.37 14.03 47.09
N GLU A 801 -22.49 14.80 47.75
CA GLU A 801 -22.75 16.22 47.98
C GLU A 801 -22.77 17.02 46.67
N PRO A 802 -23.66 18.02 46.51
CA PRO A 802 -23.77 18.80 45.27
C PRO A 802 -22.46 19.45 44.76
N PRO A 803 -21.56 19.99 45.61
CA PRO A 803 -20.27 20.51 45.15
C PRO A 803 -19.37 19.43 44.53
N ARG A 804 -19.39 18.22 45.10
CA ARG A 804 -18.59 17.10 44.64
C ARG A 804 -19.09 16.58 43.29
N LEU A 805 -20.41 16.52 43.11
CA LEU A 805 -21.02 16.17 41.82
C LEU A 805 -20.69 17.20 40.73
N ARG A 806 -20.76 18.50 41.04
CA ARG A 806 -20.38 19.56 40.10
C ARG A 806 -18.92 19.47 39.67
N LEU A 807 -18.00 19.23 40.62
CA LEU A 807 -16.60 19.06 40.31
C LEU A 807 -16.37 17.83 39.42
N ALA A 808 -17.01 16.70 39.72
CA ALA A 808 -16.90 15.48 38.90
C ALA A 808 -17.37 15.72 37.46
N LEU A 809 -18.51 16.39 37.26
CA LEU A 809 -19.02 16.74 35.93
C LEU A 809 -18.10 17.70 35.19
N TYR A 810 -17.58 18.72 35.88
CA TYR A 810 -16.60 19.65 35.32
C TYR A 810 -15.32 18.94 34.85
N MET A 811 -14.80 17.99 35.65
CA MET A 811 -13.61 17.22 35.28
C MET A 811 -13.88 16.28 34.09
N LEU A 812 -15.04 15.63 34.04
CA LEU A 812 -15.42 14.79 32.90
C LEU A 812 -15.59 15.59 31.60
N GLU A 813 -16.11 16.82 31.69
CA GLU A 813 -16.20 17.74 30.54
C GLU A 813 -14.81 18.23 30.12
N LEU A 814 -13.93 18.55 31.07
CA LEU A 814 -12.54 18.92 30.82
C LEU A 814 -11.77 17.80 30.09
N TYR A 815 -11.98 16.55 30.48
CA TYR A 815 -11.39 15.38 29.83
C TYR A 815 -12.09 15.00 28.51
N GLY A 816 -13.15 15.72 28.13
CA GLY A 816 -13.90 15.47 26.91
C GLY A 816 -14.64 14.13 26.90
N VAL A 817 -14.91 13.54 28.07
CA VAL A 817 -15.71 12.32 28.20
C VAL A 817 -17.18 12.64 27.98
N ILE A 818 -17.64 13.76 28.54
CA ILE A 818 -19.03 14.22 28.44
C ILE A 818 -19.09 15.62 27.83
N GLN A 819 -20.27 15.99 27.37
CA GLN A 819 -20.59 17.35 26.96
C GLN A 819 -21.91 17.80 27.57
N ARG A 820 -22.00 19.11 27.84
CA ARG A 820 -23.24 19.74 28.30
C ARG A 820 -24.14 20.09 27.12
N THR A 821 -25.42 19.75 27.25
CA THR A 821 -26.48 20.07 26.29
C THR A 821 -27.58 20.89 26.96
N ASN A 822 -28.60 21.28 26.18
CA ASN A 822 -29.77 21.96 26.73
C ASN A 822 -30.57 21.08 27.71
N ASP A 823 -30.55 19.76 27.49
CA ASP A 823 -31.33 18.78 28.24
C ASP A 823 -30.56 18.12 29.38
N GLY A 824 -29.26 18.40 29.54
CA GLY A 824 -28.43 17.85 30.60
C GLY A 824 -26.99 17.59 30.16
N PHE A 825 -26.49 16.40 30.48
CA PHE A 825 -25.17 15.91 30.09
C PHE A 825 -25.32 14.67 29.23
N MET A 826 -24.47 14.52 28.24
CA MET A 826 -24.41 13.31 27.40
C MET A 826 -22.98 12.89 27.14
N MET A 827 -22.80 11.63 26.75
CA MET A 827 -21.49 11.11 26.34
C MET A 827 -20.98 11.85 25.10
N LYS A 828 -19.70 12.26 25.13
CA LYS A 828 -18.96 12.84 24.00
C LYS A 828 -17.99 11.83 23.40
N ALA A 829 -17.42 10.95 24.21
CA ALA A 829 -16.55 9.85 23.78
C ALA A 829 -17.42 8.69 23.23
N HIS A 830 -17.59 8.60 21.91
CA HIS A 830 -18.56 7.69 21.30
C HIS A 830 -18.13 6.23 21.40
N TRP A 831 -16.84 5.94 21.27
CA TRP A 831 -16.29 4.58 21.32
C TRP A 831 -16.15 4.05 22.76
N PHE A 832 -16.58 4.83 23.75
CA PHE A 832 -16.42 4.52 25.16
C PHE A 832 -17.16 3.24 25.57
N LYS A 833 -18.34 3.01 25.00
CA LYS A 833 -19.13 1.80 25.27
C LYS A 833 -18.43 0.56 24.73
N GLU A 834 -17.97 0.63 23.48
CA GLU A 834 -17.25 -0.42 22.77
C GLU A 834 -15.97 -0.80 23.51
N ALA A 835 -15.24 0.19 24.04
CA ALA A 835 -14.06 -0.05 24.87
C ALA A 835 -14.38 -0.89 26.12
N LEU A 836 -15.53 -0.67 26.76
CA LEU A 836 -15.96 -1.43 27.94
C LEU A 836 -16.43 -2.85 27.61
N GLU A 837 -16.88 -3.13 26.38
CA GLU A 837 -17.26 -4.49 25.97
C GLU A 837 -16.08 -5.46 26.06
N PHE A 838 -14.84 -4.99 25.85
CA PHE A 838 -13.62 -5.78 26.07
C PHE A 838 -13.43 -6.21 27.53
N TYR A 839 -14.12 -5.58 28.48
CA TYR A 839 -14.12 -5.87 29.90
C TYR A 839 -15.44 -6.48 30.40
N GLY A 840 -16.28 -6.99 29.49
CA GLY A 840 -17.56 -7.60 29.82
C GLY A 840 -18.75 -6.62 29.87
N GLY A 841 -18.56 -5.41 29.33
CA GLY A 841 -19.60 -4.41 29.16
C GLY A 841 -19.74 -3.41 30.33
N PRO A 842 -20.58 -2.36 30.16
CA PRO A 842 -20.75 -1.30 31.16
C PRO A 842 -21.19 -1.80 32.55
N ASP A 843 -22.07 -2.80 32.58
CA ASP A 843 -22.59 -3.38 33.82
C ASP A 843 -21.53 -4.17 34.60
N ALA A 844 -20.60 -4.84 33.91
CA ALA A 844 -19.48 -5.51 34.57
C ALA A 844 -18.45 -4.47 35.04
N ALA A 845 -18.20 -3.44 34.23
CA ALA A 845 -17.21 -2.39 34.52
C ALA A 845 -17.57 -1.51 35.72
N ILE A 846 -18.86 -1.35 36.05
CA ILE A 846 -19.29 -0.52 37.19
C ILE A 846 -19.09 -1.21 38.54
N LEU A 847 -19.18 -2.55 38.62
CA LEU A 847 -19.16 -3.32 39.86
C LEU A 847 -17.95 -3.04 40.77
N PRO A 848 -16.70 -2.92 40.26
CA PRO A 848 -15.53 -2.64 41.10
C PRO A 848 -15.60 -1.28 41.81
N TYR A 849 -16.39 -0.34 41.29
CA TYR A 849 -16.51 1.02 41.84
C TYR A 849 -17.67 1.17 42.82
N LEU A 850 -18.58 0.20 42.85
CA LEU A 850 -19.71 0.18 43.79
C LEU A 850 -19.28 -0.24 45.20
N SER A 851 -18.21 -1.03 45.35
CA SER A 851 -17.70 -1.48 46.65
C SER A 851 -16.74 -0.45 47.30
N GLY A 852 -17.06 -0.03 48.53
CA GLY A 852 -16.26 0.88 49.36
C GLY A 852 -16.66 2.37 49.33
N ASP A 853 -16.05 3.15 50.22
CA ASP A 853 -16.24 4.61 50.33
C ASP A 853 -15.78 5.34 49.05
N LEU A 854 -16.51 6.41 48.72
CA LEU A 854 -16.29 7.25 47.53
C LEU A 854 -15.04 8.13 47.61
N GLN A 855 -14.17 8.00 48.62
CA GLN A 855 -13.01 8.88 48.81
C GLN A 855 -12.12 8.98 47.57
#